data_AF-A0A4U8URT0-F1
#
_entry.id   AF-A0A4U8URT0-F1
#
_cell.length_a   1.000
_cell.length_b   1.000
_cell.length_c   1.000
_cell.angle_alpha   90.00
_cell.angle_beta   90.00
_cell.angle_gamma   90.00
#
_symmetry.space_group_name_H-M   'P 1'
#
loop_
_entity.id
_entity.type
_entity.pdbx_description
1 polymer ?
#
loop_
_entity_poly.entity_id
_entity_poly.type
_entity_poly.pdbx_seq_one_letter_code
_entity_poly.pdbx_strand_id
1 'polypeptide(L)'
;MDLLARDFEDLRCVNFSDQQSRFSQEFYNGLVKWMQTIGTESTIDTICSGRDVAMCLHHIAPEFFSGEWLQSTQIDGDSNIRVKASNIRKICRRLNDYFDEVLKRNLRDSEKWTVDASKIAEYQDRAHIEKLLVLLFSAATLGPNSTMFVQQLSYLQLNPVVQKELMSVLTEINEDMPEARSDKPNSERKLQVYRDSTVEHEEDKARLNTRISSYQVQIKTLRDEKEELESQLNDANSKLLDFEIAQQEIHAYKRSMVQLQEQLHQHEAGIDFKDTQIQKLNSELERCNETIRKLEDNSTADILNQVSDENLQLTTQIKVLKERLTAAEQGLSESESLRPKLKEINVLKSENKVLKEKMENYIATAVAYEDDKRRNEVLKVQFEALRLHMTELEAKLTEETVMNEKIRYDLAKARKRLEEVENEKKILIVEQVHLKSEIASQNSPSLEQDLEMSGHNGSTLEPLELDERIDFQLKTERLRAELTEMKVKHAEEREDLERQMLELSTELRISKEKIGKRIVRFRANNAQKLYESTKTDVGDRISNEKMSVTITRLERELKETAASYDGLQKTVAELRNEVAAKNEQISTVERTYREYLEKAQIVISDMENSQNSVDFHLSAEYRKLVNEVKAKDKKIVQLTEQLDTSRILNEQEQRLMTSSYYKMLNDRHADISLGAVGATLCADGSLSAGSGGSENSKWPITTTTSLSFWIFVGVVAALIPALGYLMFMNQRSSGPIYTRRGFVPT
;
A
#
# COMPACT_ATOMS: atom_id res chain seq x y z
N MET A 1 -41.49 36.48 -8.62
CA MET A 1 -41.90 36.79 -10.01
C MET A 1 -43.40 37.03 -10.11
N ASP A 2 -44.26 36.24 -9.45
CA ASP A 2 -45.72 36.37 -9.58
C ASP A 2 -46.37 37.64 -8.99
N LEU A 3 -45.59 38.50 -8.31
CA LEU A 3 -46.03 39.82 -7.84
C LEU A 3 -45.76 40.96 -8.84
N LEU A 4 -45.02 40.71 -9.92
CA LEU A 4 -44.81 41.69 -11.00
C LEU A 4 -45.64 41.40 -12.25
N ALA A 5 -46.40 40.30 -12.26
CA ALA A 5 -47.31 39.95 -13.35
C ALA A 5 -48.69 40.63 -13.22
N ARG A 6 -49.19 40.83 -12.00
CA ARG A 6 -50.51 41.46 -11.74
C ARG A 6 -50.53 42.95 -12.04
N ASP A 7 -49.46 43.67 -11.67
CA ASP A 7 -49.38 45.13 -11.86
C ASP A 7 -49.31 45.55 -13.34
N PHE A 8 -49.13 44.60 -14.28
CA PHE A 8 -49.20 44.86 -15.73
C PHE A 8 -50.56 44.55 -16.38
N GLU A 9 -51.49 43.90 -15.66
CA GLU A 9 -52.87 43.68 -16.14
C GLU A 9 -53.79 44.82 -15.67
N ASP A 10 -53.66 45.29 -14.41
CA ASP A 10 -54.47 46.39 -13.86
C ASP A 10 -54.17 47.77 -14.49
N LEU A 11 -53.09 47.90 -15.27
CA LEU A 11 -52.74 49.13 -16.00
C LEU A 11 -53.35 49.23 -17.42
N ARG A 12 -54.09 48.22 -17.90
CA ARG A 12 -54.85 48.32 -19.16
C ARG A 12 -56.27 48.90 -19.01
N CYS A 13 -56.74 49.09 -17.78
CA CYS A 13 -58.11 49.55 -17.50
C CYS A 13 -58.16 50.94 -16.85
N VAL A 14 -57.17 51.80 -17.12
CA VAL A 14 -57.27 53.24 -16.82
C VAL A 14 -57.98 53.94 -17.98
N ASN A 15 -59.22 54.36 -17.74
CA ASN A 15 -60.12 55.03 -18.70
C ASN A 15 -59.49 56.28 -19.33
N PHE A 16 -58.89 56.12 -20.52
CA PHE A 16 -58.37 57.21 -21.35
C PHE A 16 -59.32 57.59 -22.52
N SER A 17 -60.49 56.96 -22.61
CA SER A 17 -61.47 57.12 -23.70
C SER A 17 -62.62 58.10 -23.40
N ASP A 18 -62.80 58.54 -22.15
CA ASP A 18 -63.88 59.48 -21.75
C ASP A 18 -63.64 60.94 -22.19
N GLN A 19 -62.51 61.27 -22.83
CA GLN A 19 -62.17 62.64 -23.26
C GLN A 19 -62.25 62.89 -24.78
N GLN A 20 -62.77 61.94 -25.58
CA GLN A 20 -62.90 62.09 -27.04
C GLN A 20 -64.30 61.77 -27.62
N SER A 21 -65.30 61.49 -26.79
CA SER A 21 -66.69 61.42 -27.26
C SER A 21 -67.23 62.81 -27.63
N ARG A 22 -67.99 62.87 -28.73
CA ARG A 22 -68.70 64.08 -29.17
C ARG A 22 -70.08 64.23 -28.53
N PHE A 23 -70.64 63.14 -28.02
CA PHE A 23 -72.03 63.07 -27.58
C PHE A 23 -72.14 62.96 -26.06
N SER A 24 -73.27 63.35 -25.49
CA SER A 24 -73.49 63.20 -24.05
C SER A 24 -73.57 61.72 -23.65
N GLN A 25 -73.15 61.37 -22.42
CA GLN A 25 -73.34 59.99 -21.91
C GLN A 25 -74.83 59.59 -21.89
N GLU A 26 -75.71 60.57 -21.72
CA GLU A 26 -77.17 60.41 -21.81
C GLU A 26 -77.62 60.07 -23.24
N PHE A 27 -77.00 60.66 -24.27
CA PHE A 27 -77.28 60.37 -25.68
C PHE A 27 -77.04 58.90 -26.03
N TYR A 28 -75.85 58.39 -25.72
CA TYR A 28 -75.51 56.99 -25.95
C TYR A 28 -76.46 56.06 -25.18
N ASN A 29 -76.71 56.36 -23.90
CA ASN A 29 -77.64 55.58 -23.10
C ASN A 29 -79.07 55.61 -23.67
N GLY A 30 -79.47 56.71 -24.31
CA GLY A 30 -80.70 56.83 -25.08
C GLY A 30 -80.71 55.98 -26.35
N LEU A 31 -79.64 56.00 -27.15
CA LEU A 31 -79.48 55.15 -28.34
C LEU A 31 -79.48 53.65 -28.01
N VAL A 32 -78.80 53.24 -26.94
CA VAL A 32 -78.81 51.84 -26.48
C VAL A 32 -80.19 51.43 -25.97
N LYS A 33 -80.89 52.29 -25.22
CA LYS A 33 -82.30 52.03 -24.83
C LYS A 33 -83.23 51.91 -26.03
N TRP A 34 -83.07 52.77 -27.05
CA TRP A 34 -83.84 52.65 -28.29
C TRP A 34 -83.56 51.32 -29.00
N MET A 35 -82.29 50.95 -29.15
CA MET A 35 -81.87 49.69 -29.77
C MET A 35 -82.41 48.46 -29.02
N GLN A 36 -82.47 48.51 -27.68
CA GLN A 36 -83.09 47.45 -26.88
C GLN A 36 -84.58 47.26 -27.21
N THR A 37 -85.29 48.34 -27.55
CA THR A 37 -86.73 48.27 -27.88
C THR A 37 -87.02 47.67 -29.26
N ILE A 38 -85.99 47.52 -30.10
CA ILE A 38 -86.04 46.79 -31.38
C ILE A 38 -85.94 45.26 -31.14
N GLY A 39 -85.72 44.83 -29.90
CA GLY A 39 -85.76 43.41 -29.49
C GLY A 39 -84.39 42.78 -29.26
N THR A 40 -83.39 43.55 -28.83
CA THR A 40 -82.03 43.06 -28.53
C THR A 40 -81.66 43.34 -27.08
N GLU A 41 -81.06 42.38 -26.37
CA GLU A 41 -80.57 42.60 -24.98
C GLU A 41 -79.21 43.30 -25.01
N SER A 42 -79.21 44.57 -25.46
CA SER A 42 -77.96 45.23 -25.82
C SER A 42 -77.04 45.51 -24.65
N THR A 43 -75.83 44.97 -24.72
CA THR A 43 -74.68 45.25 -23.83
C THR A 43 -73.51 45.81 -24.65
N ILE A 44 -72.50 46.39 -23.99
CA ILE A 44 -71.34 46.96 -24.70
C ILE A 44 -70.62 45.88 -25.53
N ASP A 45 -70.49 44.65 -25.04
CA ASP A 45 -69.78 43.60 -25.78
C ASP A 45 -70.59 43.01 -26.95
N THR A 46 -71.92 42.90 -26.80
CA THR A 46 -72.81 42.48 -27.88
C THR A 46 -72.98 43.57 -28.97
N ILE A 47 -72.70 44.83 -28.65
CA ILE A 47 -72.53 45.92 -29.61
C ILE A 47 -71.15 45.82 -30.30
N CYS A 48 -70.05 45.70 -29.55
CA CYS A 48 -68.68 45.66 -30.08
C CYS A 48 -68.38 44.41 -30.92
N SER A 49 -69.09 43.30 -30.68
CA SER A 49 -69.06 42.10 -31.55
C SER A 49 -69.85 42.25 -32.86
N GLY A 50 -70.64 43.32 -32.98
CA GLY A 50 -71.56 43.59 -34.09
C GLY A 50 -72.87 42.81 -34.03
N ARG A 51 -73.07 41.96 -33.01
CA ARG A 51 -74.27 41.11 -32.84
C ARG A 51 -75.55 41.93 -32.88
N ASP A 52 -75.70 42.88 -31.96
CA ASP A 52 -76.96 43.63 -31.83
C ASP A 52 -77.16 44.61 -32.98
N VAL A 53 -76.09 45.24 -33.45
CA VAL A 53 -76.13 46.17 -34.59
C VAL A 53 -76.62 45.45 -35.86
N ALA A 54 -76.14 44.22 -36.12
CA ALA A 54 -76.61 43.43 -37.25
C ALA A 54 -78.09 42.99 -37.09
N MET A 55 -78.50 42.55 -35.90
CA MET A 55 -79.90 42.20 -35.61
C MET A 55 -80.84 43.39 -35.78
N CYS A 56 -80.44 44.58 -35.32
CA CYS A 56 -81.24 45.79 -35.49
C CYS A 56 -81.31 46.24 -36.96
N LEU A 57 -80.22 46.13 -37.74
CA LEU A 57 -80.27 46.41 -39.19
C LEU A 57 -81.23 45.45 -39.93
N HIS A 58 -81.21 44.16 -39.57
CA HIS A 58 -82.18 43.19 -40.09
C HIS A 58 -83.63 43.58 -39.76
N HIS A 59 -83.90 44.09 -38.55
CA HIS A 59 -85.24 44.57 -38.18
C HIS A 59 -85.63 45.89 -38.89
N ILE A 60 -84.66 46.78 -39.15
CA ILE A 60 -84.90 48.09 -39.80
C ILE A 60 -85.33 47.92 -41.26
N ALA A 61 -84.61 47.11 -42.04
CA ALA A 61 -84.88 46.87 -43.45
C ALA A 61 -84.58 45.40 -43.83
N PRO A 62 -85.46 44.44 -43.46
CA PRO A 62 -85.24 43.01 -43.68
C PRO A 62 -85.08 42.63 -45.16
N GLU A 63 -85.66 43.42 -46.08
CA GLU A 63 -85.53 43.28 -47.53
C GLU A 63 -84.09 43.53 -48.03
N PHE A 64 -83.30 44.36 -47.33
CA PHE A 64 -81.93 44.70 -47.73
C PHE A 64 -80.88 44.01 -46.86
N PHE A 65 -81.14 43.95 -45.55
CA PHE A 65 -80.36 43.23 -44.55
C PHE A 65 -81.01 41.86 -44.33
N SER A 66 -80.86 40.96 -45.31
CA SER A 66 -81.53 39.65 -45.31
C SER A 66 -81.12 38.75 -44.14
N GLY A 67 -81.94 37.74 -43.82
CA GLY A 67 -81.58 36.73 -42.82
C GLY A 67 -80.31 35.93 -43.16
N GLU A 68 -80.01 35.75 -44.45
CA GLU A 68 -78.76 35.16 -44.93
C GLU A 68 -77.55 36.08 -44.65
N TRP A 69 -77.70 37.39 -44.86
CA TRP A 69 -76.67 38.36 -44.48
C TRP A 69 -76.43 38.37 -42.97
N LEU A 70 -77.49 38.30 -42.16
CA LEU A 70 -77.39 38.23 -40.70
C LEU A 70 -76.62 36.95 -40.26
N GLN A 71 -76.94 35.79 -40.83
CA GLN A 71 -76.21 34.53 -40.59
C GLN A 71 -74.74 34.58 -41.06
N SER A 72 -74.43 35.42 -42.05
CA SER A 72 -73.04 35.61 -42.52
C SER A 72 -72.16 36.38 -41.52
N THR A 73 -72.74 37.07 -40.54
CA THR A 73 -72.02 37.58 -39.36
C THR A 73 -71.90 36.47 -38.32
N GLN A 74 -70.69 36.19 -37.81
CA GLN A 74 -70.50 35.12 -36.83
C GLN A 74 -70.88 35.63 -35.45
N ILE A 75 -72.02 35.18 -34.92
CA ILE A 75 -72.69 35.77 -33.75
C ILE A 75 -72.43 34.96 -32.46
N ASP A 76 -71.23 34.42 -32.27
CA ASP A 76 -70.85 33.66 -31.07
C ASP A 76 -70.33 34.58 -29.95
N GLY A 77 -70.76 34.30 -28.71
CA GLY A 77 -70.62 35.20 -27.55
C GLY A 77 -69.19 35.54 -27.16
N ASP A 78 -68.26 34.58 -27.28
CA ASP A 78 -66.83 34.76 -26.97
C ASP A 78 -65.97 34.90 -28.25
N SER A 79 -66.40 35.75 -29.16
CA SER A 79 -65.70 35.98 -30.44
C SER A 79 -64.38 36.73 -30.25
N ASN A 80 -63.29 36.18 -30.83
CA ASN A 80 -61.96 36.80 -30.85
C ASN A 80 -62.00 38.22 -31.45
N ILE A 81 -61.16 39.14 -30.97
CA ILE A 81 -61.03 40.54 -31.46
C ILE A 81 -61.00 40.61 -33.00
N ARG A 82 -60.29 39.68 -33.67
CA ARG A 82 -60.24 39.61 -35.16
C ARG A 82 -61.60 39.31 -35.80
N VAL A 83 -62.44 38.51 -35.15
CA VAL A 83 -63.81 38.19 -35.57
C VAL A 83 -64.74 39.37 -35.30
N LYS A 84 -64.67 39.99 -34.10
CA LYS A 84 -65.40 41.23 -33.78
C LYS A 84 -65.10 42.33 -34.81
N ALA A 85 -63.82 42.61 -35.10
CA ALA A 85 -63.40 43.55 -36.14
C ALA A 85 -63.80 43.13 -37.57
N SER A 86 -64.01 41.84 -37.84
CA SER A 86 -64.51 41.35 -39.13
C SER A 86 -66.00 41.59 -39.28
N ASN A 87 -66.80 41.29 -38.24
CA ASN A 87 -68.23 41.55 -38.19
C ASN A 87 -68.54 43.05 -38.34
N ILE A 88 -67.86 43.91 -37.57
CA ILE A 88 -68.04 45.37 -37.69
C ILE A 88 -67.68 45.87 -39.10
N ARG A 89 -66.62 45.36 -39.75
CA ARG A 89 -66.32 45.69 -41.17
C ARG A 89 -67.40 45.22 -42.14
N LYS A 90 -68.02 44.05 -41.94
CA LYS A 90 -69.14 43.57 -42.76
C LYS A 90 -70.35 44.49 -42.61
N ILE A 91 -70.66 44.92 -41.38
CA ILE A 91 -71.74 45.85 -41.05
C ILE A 91 -71.50 47.20 -41.71
N CYS A 92 -70.35 47.84 -41.49
CA CYS A 92 -70.06 49.16 -42.06
C CYS A 92 -70.09 49.17 -43.61
N ARG A 93 -69.60 48.11 -44.27
CA ARG A 93 -69.71 47.99 -45.73
C ARG A 93 -71.17 47.92 -46.18
N ARG A 94 -71.96 47.02 -45.60
CA ARG A 94 -73.37 46.85 -45.98
C ARG A 94 -74.20 48.09 -45.65
N LEU A 95 -73.82 48.83 -44.61
CA LEU A 95 -74.42 50.12 -44.26
C LEU A 95 -74.07 51.20 -45.29
N ASN A 96 -72.82 51.31 -45.73
CA ASN A 96 -72.45 52.21 -46.84
C ASN A 96 -73.23 51.91 -48.12
N ASP A 97 -73.39 50.63 -48.46
CA ASP A 97 -74.17 50.21 -49.62
C ASP A 97 -75.66 50.58 -49.45
N TYR A 98 -76.23 50.48 -48.25
CA TYR A 98 -77.60 50.95 -47.95
C TYR A 98 -77.75 52.47 -48.12
N PHE A 99 -76.78 53.26 -47.65
CA PHE A 99 -76.80 54.71 -47.79
C PHE A 99 -76.73 55.16 -49.27
N ASP A 100 -75.88 54.51 -50.07
CA ASP A 100 -75.71 54.83 -51.50
C ASP A 100 -76.87 54.28 -52.36
N GLU A 101 -77.19 52.99 -52.23
CA GLU A 101 -78.18 52.32 -53.08
C GLU A 101 -79.64 52.66 -52.70
N VAL A 102 -79.96 52.78 -51.40
CA VAL A 102 -81.33 52.97 -50.91
C VAL A 102 -81.60 54.42 -50.50
N LEU A 103 -80.71 55.05 -49.73
CA LEU A 103 -80.91 56.43 -49.22
C LEU A 103 -80.40 57.52 -50.18
N LYS A 104 -79.76 57.13 -51.30
CA LYS A 104 -79.15 58.01 -52.32
C LYS A 104 -78.20 59.08 -51.74
N ARG A 105 -77.42 58.68 -50.73
CA ARG A 105 -76.44 59.52 -50.03
C ARG A 105 -75.05 58.90 -50.07
N ASN A 106 -74.07 59.71 -50.45
CA ASN A 106 -72.68 59.26 -50.54
C ASN A 106 -72.00 59.28 -49.16
N LEU A 107 -72.13 58.18 -48.42
CA LEU A 107 -71.44 57.96 -47.15
C LEU A 107 -69.95 57.61 -47.33
N ARG A 108 -69.51 57.23 -48.54
CA ARG A 108 -68.12 56.80 -48.81
C ARG A 108 -67.14 57.96 -48.84
N ASP A 109 -67.56 59.14 -49.30
CA ASP A 109 -66.71 60.34 -49.40
C ASP A 109 -66.73 61.21 -48.12
N SER A 110 -67.47 60.81 -47.07
CA SER A 110 -67.56 61.56 -45.81
C SER A 110 -66.52 61.09 -44.78
N GLU A 111 -65.38 61.77 -44.69
CA GLU A 111 -64.33 61.50 -43.67
C GLU A 111 -64.89 61.50 -42.23
N LYS A 112 -65.87 62.38 -41.97
CA LYS A 112 -66.49 62.62 -40.66
C LYS A 112 -67.24 61.40 -40.11
N TRP A 113 -67.99 60.70 -40.95
CA TRP A 113 -68.82 59.55 -40.57
C TRP A 113 -68.12 58.19 -40.74
N THR A 114 -66.81 58.19 -40.98
CA THR A 114 -66.00 56.95 -40.99
C THR A 114 -65.98 56.25 -39.62
N VAL A 115 -66.11 54.92 -39.65
CA VAL A 115 -66.12 54.03 -38.48
C VAL A 115 -64.95 53.04 -38.57
N ASP A 116 -64.02 53.12 -37.63
CA ASP A 116 -62.88 52.20 -37.51
C ASP A 116 -63.27 50.95 -36.71
N ALA A 117 -63.37 49.83 -37.41
CA ALA A 117 -63.74 48.54 -36.85
C ALA A 117 -62.68 47.93 -35.92
N SER A 118 -61.40 48.28 -36.09
CA SER A 118 -60.32 47.80 -35.21
C SER A 118 -60.42 48.51 -33.86
N LYS A 119 -60.68 49.82 -33.86
CA LYS A 119 -60.85 50.60 -32.62
C LYS A 119 -62.05 50.16 -31.79
N ILE A 120 -63.16 49.80 -32.44
CA ILE A 120 -64.33 49.22 -31.75
C ILE A 120 -64.01 47.85 -31.15
N ALA A 121 -63.35 46.97 -31.90
CA ALA A 121 -63.16 45.57 -31.50
C ALA A 121 -62.03 45.36 -30.47
N GLU A 122 -60.97 46.16 -30.51
CA GLU A 122 -59.77 46.00 -29.67
C GLU A 122 -59.77 46.93 -28.45
N TYR A 123 -60.30 48.16 -28.60
CA TYR A 123 -60.25 49.21 -27.56
C TYR A 123 -61.63 49.61 -27.03
N GLN A 124 -62.72 49.05 -27.56
CA GLN A 124 -64.11 49.46 -27.28
C GLN A 124 -64.30 50.99 -27.39
N ASP A 125 -63.64 51.60 -28.38
CA ASP A 125 -63.53 53.06 -28.50
C ASP A 125 -64.90 53.72 -28.65
N ARG A 126 -65.25 54.51 -27.63
CA ARG A 126 -66.54 55.15 -27.46
C ARG A 126 -66.96 56.01 -28.66
N ALA A 127 -66.03 56.81 -29.19
CA ALA A 127 -66.33 57.73 -30.29
C ALA A 127 -66.72 56.97 -31.57
N HIS A 128 -66.11 55.81 -31.82
CA HIS A 128 -66.41 54.99 -32.99
C HIS A 128 -67.69 54.16 -32.80
N ILE A 129 -67.97 53.66 -31.58
CA ILE A 129 -69.25 53.00 -31.27
C ILE A 129 -70.41 53.98 -31.43
N GLU A 130 -70.29 55.23 -30.96
CA GLU A 130 -71.32 56.25 -31.10
C GLU A 130 -71.61 56.60 -32.57
N LYS A 131 -70.57 56.77 -33.40
CA LYS A 131 -70.75 56.94 -34.86
C LYS A 131 -71.52 55.76 -35.47
N LEU A 132 -71.20 54.52 -35.10
CA LEU A 132 -71.88 53.33 -35.60
C LEU A 132 -73.36 53.30 -35.18
N LEU A 133 -73.67 53.61 -33.92
CA LEU A 133 -75.05 53.68 -33.42
C LEU A 133 -75.84 54.86 -34.03
N VAL A 134 -75.17 55.97 -34.33
CA VAL A 134 -75.77 57.10 -35.05
C VAL A 134 -76.10 56.74 -36.51
N LEU A 135 -75.20 56.04 -37.21
CA LEU A 135 -75.48 55.57 -38.57
C LEU A 135 -76.57 54.50 -38.60
N LEU A 136 -76.62 53.61 -37.61
CA LEU A 136 -77.72 52.65 -37.38
C LEU A 136 -79.06 53.37 -37.17
N PHE A 137 -79.10 54.36 -36.27
CA PHE A 137 -80.27 55.20 -36.01
C PHE A 137 -80.73 55.93 -37.29
N SER A 138 -79.78 56.50 -38.03
CA SER A 138 -80.06 57.26 -39.24
C SER A 138 -80.57 56.37 -40.38
N ALA A 139 -80.09 55.12 -40.48
CA ALA A 139 -80.66 54.12 -41.38
C ALA A 139 -82.12 53.77 -41.03
N ALA A 140 -82.48 53.77 -39.74
CA ALA A 140 -83.85 53.59 -39.29
C ALA A 140 -84.75 54.81 -39.57
N THR A 141 -84.26 56.03 -39.36
CA THR A 141 -85.06 57.27 -39.49
C THR A 141 -85.10 57.87 -40.89
N LEU A 142 -84.13 57.56 -41.76
CA LEU A 142 -84.12 57.97 -43.18
C LEU A 142 -84.63 56.86 -44.12
N GLY A 143 -84.73 55.62 -43.64
CA GLY A 143 -85.19 54.47 -44.42
C GLY A 143 -86.68 54.52 -44.80
N PRO A 144 -87.13 53.62 -45.71
CA PRO A 144 -88.52 53.56 -46.14
C PRO A 144 -89.50 53.18 -45.00
N ASN A 145 -89.01 52.50 -43.96
CA ASN A 145 -89.78 52.13 -42.75
C ASN A 145 -89.74 53.21 -41.64
N SER A 146 -89.21 54.40 -41.93
CA SER A 146 -88.93 55.47 -40.94
C SER A 146 -90.12 55.88 -40.08
N THR A 147 -91.35 55.83 -40.61
CA THR A 147 -92.57 56.18 -39.85
C THR A 147 -92.79 55.29 -38.63
N MET A 148 -92.44 53.99 -38.71
CA MET A 148 -92.51 53.06 -37.57
C MET A 148 -91.51 53.45 -36.48
N PHE A 149 -90.24 53.63 -36.85
CA PHE A 149 -89.17 53.91 -35.89
C PHE A 149 -89.27 55.30 -35.26
N VAL A 150 -89.73 56.30 -36.02
CA VAL A 150 -90.02 57.65 -35.49
C VAL A 150 -91.21 57.64 -34.53
N GLN A 151 -92.25 56.85 -34.79
CA GLN A 151 -93.34 56.65 -33.82
C GLN A 151 -92.85 55.92 -32.57
N GLN A 152 -92.07 54.85 -32.72
CA GLN A 152 -91.48 54.10 -31.61
C GLN A 152 -90.63 55.01 -30.70
N LEU A 153 -89.79 55.87 -31.27
CA LEU A 153 -89.00 56.87 -30.53
C LEU A 153 -89.87 57.85 -29.71
N SER A 154 -91.06 58.20 -30.20
CA SER A 154 -92.00 59.07 -29.50
C SER A 154 -92.58 58.41 -28.23
N TYR A 155 -92.85 57.11 -28.27
CA TYR A 155 -93.41 56.37 -27.12
C TYR A 155 -92.40 56.13 -25.98
N LEU A 156 -91.09 56.17 -26.24
CA LEU A 156 -90.06 55.75 -25.29
C LEU A 156 -89.71 56.78 -24.20
N GLN A 157 -90.38 57.94 -24.17
CA GLN A 157 -90.15 59.00 -23.17
C GLN A 157 -88.67 59.35 -22.94
N LEU A 158 -87.87 59.39 -24.01
CA LEU A 158 -86.47 59.83 -23.94
C LEU A 158 -86.38 61.25 -23.35
N ASN A 159 -85.31 61.51 -22.59
CA ASN A 159 -85.02 62.84 -22.05
C ASN A 159 -85.08 63.89 -23.19
N PRO A 160 -85.76 65.05 -23.03
CA PRO A 160 -85.81 66.10 -24.05
C PRO A 160 -84.42 66.58 -24.51
N VAL A 161 -83.38 66.45 -23.70
CA VAL A 161 -81.98 66.70 -24.11
C VAL A 161 -81.56 65.74 -25.23
N VAL A 162 -81.79 64.43 -25.04
CA VAL A 162 -81.46 63.39 -26.04
C VAL A 162 -82.30 63.55 -27.29
N GLN A 163 -83.60 63.90 -27.18
CA GLN A 163 -84.45 64.16 -28.36
C GLN A 163 -83.90 65.31 -29.21
N LYS A 164 -83.38 66.38 -28.58
CA LYS A 164 -82.76 67.51 -29.29
C LYS A 164 -81.46 67.08 -29.98
N GLU A 165 -80.62 66.27 -29.32
CA GLU A 165 -79.38 65.74 -29.91
C GLU A 165 -79.67 64.81 -31.10
N LEU A 166 -80.70 63.95 -31.03
CA LEU A 166 -81.10 63.07 -32.15
C LEU A 166 -81.53 63.87 -33.38
N MET A 167 -82.30 64.95 -33.18
CA MET A 167 -82.68 65.86 -34.27
C MET A 167 -81.49 66.59 -34.87
N SER A 168 -80.52 67.02 -34.04
CA SER A 168 -79.29 67.69 -34.49
C SER A 168 -78.41 66.76 -35.33
N VAL A 169 -78.35 65.47 -34.98
CA VAL A 169 -77.62 64.44 -35.74
C VAL A 169 -78.27 64.19 -37.09
N LEU A 170 -79.61 64.14 -37.14
CA LEU A 170 -80.36 63.94 -38.38
C LEU A 170 -80.21 65.13 -39.35
N THR A 171 -80.17 66.38 -38.85
CA THR A 171 -79.91 67.55 -39.70
C THR A 171 -78.48 67.55 -40.23
N GLU A 172 -77.50 67.20 -39.39
CA GLU A 172 -76.09 67.17 -39.78
C GLU A 172 -75.80 66.12 -40.87
N ILE A 173 -76.41 64.94 -40.77
CA ILE A 173 -76.31 63.87 -41.80
C ILE A 173 -76.96 64.28 -43.12
N ASN A 174 -77.94 65.20 -43.11
CA ASN A 174 -78.51 65.78 -44.32
C ASN A 174 -77.63 66.88 -44.94
N GLU A 175 -76.85 67.61 -44.15
CA GLU A 175 -75.91 68.65 -44.62
C GLU A 175 -74.61 68.06 -45.16
N ASP A 176 -74.02 67.08 -44.46
CA ASP A 176 -72.77 66.43 -44.87
C ASP A 176 -72.92 65.56 -46.14
N MET A 177 -74.14 65.15 -46.50
CA MET A 177 -74.44 64.24 -47.62
C MET A 177 -75.69 64.67 -48.42
N PRO A 178 -75.57 65.65 -49.33
CA PRO A 178 -76.66 66.14 -50.18
C PRO A 178 -76.89 65.30 -51.46
N GLU A 179 -78.00 65.56 -52.16
CA GLU A 179 -78.47 64.87 -53.38
C GLU A 179 -78.07 65.65 -54.67
N ALA A 180 -77.63 64.98 -55.76
CA ALA A 180 -76.79 65.61 -56.82
C ALA A 180 -77.46 65.93 -58.19
N ARG A 181 -76.96 66.96 -58.94
CA ARG A 181 -77.34 67.40 -60.32
C ARG A 181 -76.19 68.15 -61.07
N SER A 182 -76.21 68.31 -62.42
CA SER A 182 -75.08 68.81 -63.26
C SER A 182 -75.45 69.66 -64.53
N ASP A 183 -74.61 70.63 -64.98
CA ASP A 183 -74.15 70.90 -66.40
C ASP A 183 -73.53 72.31 -66.71
N LYS A 184 -73.05 72.52 -67.97
CA LYS A 184 -72.30 73.68 -68.56
C LYS A 184 -72.74 73.90 -70.05
N PRO A 185 -72.02 74.50 -71.05
CA PRO A 185 -70.86 75.44 -71.12
C PRO A 185 -70.94 76.60 -72.21
N ASN A 186 -69.84 77.36 -72.37
CA ASN A 186 -69.26 77.89 -73.66
C ASN A 186 -69.54 79.33 -74.20
N SER A 187 -68.70 79.76 -75.17
CA SER A 187 -68.25 81.15 -75.43
C SER A 187 -68.23 81.59 -76.93
N GLU A 188 -67.72 82.80 -77.17
CA GLU A 188 -67.04 83.32 -78.39
C GLU A 188 -67.85 83.80 -79.62
N ARG A 189 -67.58 85.07 -80.01
CA ARG A 189 -67.76 85.59 -81.38
C ARG A 189 -66.97 86.88 -81.62
N LYS A 190 -66.34 87.01 -82.81
CA LYS A 190 -65.82 88.24 -83.47
C LYS A 190 -64.47 88.77 -82.96
N LEU A 191 -63.33 88.15 -83.27
CA LEU A 191 -62.78 87.99 -84.62
C LEU A 191 -62.75 89.24 -85.54
N GLN A 192 -63.00 90.43 -84.99
CA GLN A 192 -62.91 91.72 -85.73
C GLN A 192 -62.01 92.76 -85.04
N VAL A 193 -61.73 92.55 -83.75
CA VAL A 193 -60.65 93.22 -82.98
C VAL A 193 -59.25 92.85 -83.53
N TYR A 194 -59.15 91.70 -84.22
CA TYR A 194 -57.92 91.02 -84.68
C TYR A 194 -56.88 91.81 -85.49
N ARG A 195 -57.11 93.07 -85.92
CA ARG A 195 -56.12 93.82 -86.71
C ARG A 195 -55.31 94.81 -85.87
N ASP A 196 -55.97 95.62 -85.06
CA ASP A 196 -55.27 96.42 -84.04
C ASP A 196 -54.76 95.50 -82.94
N SER A 197 -55.58 94.49 -82.62
CA SER A 197 -55.16 93.39 -81.77
C SER A 197 -54.08 92.51 -82.39
N THR A 198 -53.78 92.50 -83.71
CA THR A 198 -52.54 91.79 -84.16
C THR A 198 -51.27 92.50 -83.70
N VAL A 199 -51.27 93.82 -83.51
CA VAL A 199 -50.09 94.54 -83.00
C VAL A 199 -50.02 94.42 -81.48
N GLU A 200 -51.15 94.62 -80.81
CA GLU A 200 -51.27 94.38 -79.36
C GLU A 200 -50.99 92.92 -79.00
N HIS A 201 -51.44 91.94 -79.80
CA HIS A 201 -51.09 90.53 -79.67
C HIS A 201 -49.63 90.24 -80.03
N GLU A 202 -48.95 90.99 -80.90
CA GLU A 202 -47.52 90.76 -81.17
C GLU A 202 -46.65 91.34 -80.03
N GLU A 203 -47.06 92.46 -79.42
CA GLU A 203 -46.48 92.95 -78.17
C GLU A 203 -46.79 92.04 -76.98
N ASP A 204 -48.04 91.58 -76.82
CA ASP A 204 -48.43 90.61 -75.79
C ASP A 204 -47.76 89.26 -76.02
N LYS A 205 -47.58 88.82 -77.27
CA LYS A 205 -46.78 87.63 -77.62
C LYS A 205 -45.31 87.84 -77.28
N ALA A 206 -44.74 89.03 -77.45
CA ALA A 206 -43.38 89.33 -76.99
C ALA A 206 -43.27 89.33 -75.45
N ARG A 207 -44.27 89.88 -74.74
CA ARG A 207 -44.36 89.84 -73.27
C ARG A 207 -44.58 88.42 -72.76
N LEU A 208 -45.46 87.65 -73.39
CA LEU A 208 -45.75 86.25 -73.10
C LEU A 208 -44.54 85.38 -73.43
N ASN A 209 -43.83 85.60 -74.54
CA ASN A 209 -42.57 84.90 -74.84
C ASN A 209 -41.51 85.22 -73.79
N THR A 210 -41.38 86.47 -73.33
CA THR A 210 -40.48 86.84 -72.23
C THR A 210 -40.89 86.14 -70.92
N ARG A 211 -42.20 86.07 -70.63
CA ARG A 211 -42.75 85.34 -69.47
C ARG A 211 -42.50 83.84 -69.58
N ILE A 212 -42.72 83.24 -70.75
CA ILE A 212 -42.46 81.84 -71.07
C ILE A 212 -40.97 81.53 -70.93
N SER A 213 -40.07 82.35 -71.47
CA SER A 213 -38.63 82.20 -71.26
C SER A 213 -38.25 82.34 -69.78
N SER A 214 -38.86 83.26 -69.02
CA SER A 214 -38.63 83.36 -67.57
C SER A 214 -39.11 82.11 -66.81
N TYR A 215 -40.27 81.55 -67.17
CA TYR A 215 -40.77 80.30 -66.59
C TYR A 215 -39.96 79.09 -67.07
N GLN A 216 -39.44 79.08 -68.31
CA GLN A 216 -38.53 78.03 -68.79
C GLN A 216 -37.20 78.04 -68.02
N VAL A 217 -36.64 79.21 -67.74
CA VAL A 217 -35.48 79.36 -66.86
C VAL A 217 -35.82 78.86 -65.46
N GLN A 218 -36.93 79.30 -64.87
CA GLN A 218 -37.35 78.88 -63.52
C GLN A 218 -37.62 77.36 -63.43
N ILE A 219 -38.29 76.77 -64.43
CA ILE A 219 -38.51 75.33 -64.55
C ILE A 219 -37.17 74.59 -64.68
N LYS A 220 -36.18 75.16 -65.39
CA LYS A 220 -34.84 74.59 -65.45
C LYS A 220 -34.17 74.64 -64.08
N THR A 221 -34.14 75.79 -63.41
CA THR A 221 -33.56 75.94 -62.07
C THR A 221 -34.18 74.96 -61.07
N LEU A 222 -35.51 74.81 -61.08
CA LEU A 222 -36.22 73.85 -60.23
C LEU A 222 -35.95 72.38 -60.59
N ARG A 223 -35.58 72.06 -61.84
CA ARG A 223 -35.10 70.71 -62.20
C ARG A 223 -33.66 70.49 -61.73
N ASP A 224 -32.78 71.46 -61.96
CA ASP A 224 -31.39 71.41 -61.53
C ASP A 224 -31.32 71.26 -59.99
N GLU A 225 -32.17 72.00 -59.24
CA GLU A 225 -32.36 71.85 -57.77
C GLU A 225 -32.97 70.50 -57.39
N LYS A 226 -33.92 69.96 -58.16
CA LYS A 226 -34.50 68.63 -57.92
C LYS A 226 -33.47 67.52 -58.09
N GLU A 227 -32.68 67.56 -59.17
CA GLU A 227 -31.63 66.58 -59.46
C GLU A 227 -30.53 66.63 -58.37
N GLU A 228 -30.17 67.82 -57.90
CA GLU A 228 -29.26 68.00 -56.76
C GLU A 228 -29.83 67.44 -55.45
N LEU A 229 -31.11 67.69 -55.14
CA LEU A 229 -31.77 67.11 -53.96
C LEU A 229 -31.93 65.58 -54.05
N GLU A 230 -32.20 65.03 -55.23
CA GLU A 230 -32.24 63.58 -55.46
C GLU A 230 -30.84 62.96 -55.33
N SER A 231 -29.78 63.66 -55.76
CA SER A 231 -28.38 63.27 -55.53
C SER A 231 -28.04 63.24 -54.04
N GLN A 232 -28.36 64.31 -53.30
CA GLN A 232 -28.14 64.40 -51.85
C GLN A 232 -28.95 63.35 -51.06
N LEU A 233 -30.18 63.06 -51.48
CA LEU A 233 -31.00 61.99 -50.88
C LEU A 233 -30.38 60.61 -51.09
N ASN A 234 -29.84 60.33 -52.29
CA ASN A 234 -29.17 59.07 -52.58
C ASN A 234 -27.86 58.90 -51.80
N ASP A 235 -27.06 59.96 -51.68
CA ASP A 235 -25.83 59.97 -50.86
C ASP A 235 -26.15 59.80 -49.35
N ALA A 236 -27.21 60.45 -48.86
CA ALA A 236 -27.70 60.25 -47.50
C ALA A 236 -28.17 58.81 -47.26
N ASN A 237 -28.93 58.22 -48.18
CA ASN A 237 -29.38 56.82 -48.11
C ASN A 237 -28.20 55.82 -48.15
N SER A 238 -27.18 56.07 -48.97
CA SER A 238 -25.96 55.24 -49.00
C SER A 238 -25.25 55.25 -47.64
N LYS A 239 -25.08 56.43 -47.04
CA LYS A 239 -24.47 56.58 -45.70
C LYS A 239 -25.31 55.91 -44.59
N LEU A 240 -26.63 55.90 -44.75
CA LEU A 240 -27.54 55.22 -43.82
C LEU A 240 -27.37 53.69 -43.91
N LEU A 241 -27.25 53.14 -45.12
CA LEU A 241 -26.94 51.73 -45.35
C LEU A 241 -25.57 51.33 -44.78
N ASP A 242 -24.53 52.15 -45.01
CA ASP A 242 -23.20 51.92 -44.44
C ASP A 242 -23.23 51.91 -42.90
N PHE A 243 -24.04 52.80 -42.29
CA PHE A 243 -24.24 52.83 -40.84
C PHE A 243 -24.99 51.59 -40.33
N GLU A 244 -26.02 51.12 -41.03
CA GLU A 244 -26.73 49.88 -40.68
C GLU A 244 -25.82 48.66 -40.74
N ILE A 245 -24.95 48.56 -41.76
CA ILE A 245 -23.95 47.50 -41.88
C ILE A 245 -22.96 47.55 -40.71
N ALA A 246 -22.38 48.72 -40.43
CA ALA A 246 -21.46 48.90 -39.31
C ALA A 246 -22.13 48.57 -37.95
N GLN A 247 -23.42 48.91 -37.79
CA GLN A 247 -24.18 48.57 -36.59
C GLN A 247 -24.40 47.04 -36.46
N GLN A 248 -24.67 46.33 -37.56
CA GLN A 248 -24.77 44.87 -37.56
C GLN A 248 -23.45 44.20 -37.21
N GLU A 249 -22.32 44.70 -37.72
CA GLU A 249 -20.98 44.25 -37.35
C GLU A 249 -20.70 44.46 -35.87
N ILE A 250 -20.99 45.64 -35.31
CA ILE A 250 -20.86 45.92 -33.87
C ILE A 250 -21.71 44.95 -33.04
N HIS A 251 -22.93 44.61 -33.47
CA HIS A 251 -23.78 43.60 -32.81
C HIS A 251 -23.25 42.17 -32.96
N ALA A 252 -22.53 41.84 -34.04
CA ALA A 252 -21.83 40.57 -34.19
C ALA A 252 -20.61 40.48 -33.26
N TYR A 253 -19.76 41.52 -33.22
CA TYR A 253 -18.63 41.62 -32.30
C TYR A 253 -19.07 41.58 -30.84
N LYS A 254 -20.16 42.28 -30.47
CA LYS A 254 -20.70 42.24 -29.10
C LYS A 254 -21.19 40.84 -28.70
N ARG A 255 -21.82 40.09 -29.61
CA ARG A 255 -22.20 38.69 -29.37
C ARG A 255 -20.98 37.78 -29.20
N SER A 256 -19.98 37.93 -30.06
CA SER A 256 -18.71 37.19 -29.97
C SER A 256 -17.97 37.47 -28.65
N MET A 257 -17.92 38.75 -28.23
CA MET A 257 -17.34 39.16 -26.94
C MET A 257 -18.06 38.51 -25.75
N VAL A 258 -19.40 38.48 -25.74
CA VAL A 258 -20.16 37.80 -24.67
C VAL A 258 -19.91 36.29 -24.67
N GLN A 259 -19.82 35.65 -25.84
CA GLN A 259 -19.47 34.23 -25.95
C GLN A 259 -18.05 33.94 -25.42
N LEU A 260 -17.08 34.81 -25.70
CA LEU A 260 -15.72 34.70 -25.16
C LEU A 260 -15.67 34.95 -23.64
N GLN A 261 -16.47 35.87 -23.11
CA GLN A 261 -16.59 36.07 -21.65
C GLN A 261 -17.20 34.86 -20.96
N GLU A 262 -18.26 34.27 -21.54
CA GLU A 262 -18.88 33.04 -21.04
C GLU A 262 -17.89 31.86 -21.06
N GLN A 263 -17.13 31.68 -22.16
CA GLN A 263 -16.06 30.68 -22.24
C GLN A 263 -14.97 30.91 -21.19
N LEU A 264 -14.58 32.16 -20.96
CA LEU A 264 -13.57 32.51 -19.95
C LEU A 264 -14.06 32.13 -18.54
N HIS A 265 -15.29 32.49 -18.17
CA HIS A 265 -15.91 32.09 -16.90
C HIS A 265 -16.05 30.57 -16.75
N GLN A 266 -16.39 29.85 -17.81
CA GLN A 266 -16.44 28.38 -17.79
C GLN A 266 -15.05 27.76 -17.58
N HIS A 267 -14.00 28.36 -18.15
CA HIS A 267 -12.62 27.95 -17.92
C HIS A 267 -12.13 28.30 -16.51
N GLU A 268 -12.47 29.48 -15.98
CA GLU A 268 -12.16 29.90 -14.59
C GLU A 268 -12.81 28.96 -13.58
N ALA A 269 -14.12 28.69 -13.69
CA ALA A 269 -14.81 27.72 -12.84
C ALA A 269 -14.26 26.29 -12.98
N GLY A 270 -13.77 25.92 -14.18
CA GLY A 270 -13.09 24.65 -14.43
C GLY A 270 -11.69 24.55 -13.81
N ILE A 271 -11.01 25.69 -13.59
CA ILE A 271 -9.76 25.77 -12.83
C ILE A 271 -10.05 25.65 -11.34
N ASP A 272 -11.00 26.41 -10.79
CA ASP A 272 -11.40 26.34 -9.38
C ASP A 272 -11.82 24.91 -8.96
N PHE A 273 -12.55 24.21 -9.83
CA PHE A 273 -12.91 22.81 -9.61
C PHE A 273 -11.68 21.88 -9.54
N LYS A 274 -10.69 22.08 -10.42
CA LYS A 274 -9.44 21.31 -10.41
C LYS A 274 -8.58 21.65 -9.21
N ASP A 275 -8.48 22.92 -8.82
CA ASP A 275 -7.69 23.35 -7.67
C ASP A 275 -8.28 22.81 -6.36
N THR A 276 -9.60 22.81 -6.21
CA THR A 276 -10.26 22.14 -5.06
C THR A 276 -10.10 20.61 -5.08
N GLN A 277 -9.98 19.98 -6.25
CA GLN A 277 -9.64 18.55 -6.35
C GLN A 277 -8.17 18.28 -5.98
N ILE A 278 -7.24 19.13 -6.43
CA ILE A 278 -5.81 19.07 -6.08
C ILE A 278 -5.61 19.27 -4.58
N GLN A 279 -6.32 20.23 -3.96
CA GLN A 279 -6.27 20.43 -2.50
C GLN A 279 -6.73 19.19 -1.72
N LYS A 280 -7.81 18.52 -2.17
CA LYS A 280 -8.27 17.26 -1.56
C LYS A 280 -7.22 16.17 -1.67
N LEU A 281 -6.70 15.92 -2.87
CA LEU A 281 -5.65 14.91 -3.11
C LEU A 281 -4.37 15.21 -2.31
N ASN A 282 -3.97 16.48 -2.19
CA ASN A 282 -2.83 16.89 -1.37
C ASN A 282 -3.09 16.60 0.13
N SER A 283 -4.31 16.87 0.64
CA SER A 283 -4.66 16.57 2.04
C SER A 283 -4.70 15.07 2.34
N GLU A 284 -5.13 14.24 1.38
CA GLU A 284 -5.10 12.78 1.48
C GLU A 284 -3.67 12.24 1.43
N LEU A 285 -2.82 12.79 0.54
CA LEU A 285 -1.41 12.48 0.43
C LEU A 285 -0.64 12.85 1.71
N GLU A 286 -0.89 14.04 2.27
CA GLU A 286 -0.27 14.49 3.51
C GLU A 286 -0.68 13.61 4.70
N ARG A 287 -1.96 13.24 4.79
CA ARG A 287 -2.44 12.26 5.78
C ARG A 287 -1.80 10.88 5.60
N CYS A 288 -1.59 10.43 4.37
CA CYS A 288 -0.92 9.17 4.07
C CYS A 288 0.56 9.20 4.50
N ASN A 289 1.29 10.25 4.12
CA ASN A 289 2.68 10.49 4.51
C ASN A 289 2.86 10.55 6.03
N GLU A 290 1.93 11.18 6.75
CA GLU A 290 1.92 11.23 8.22
C GLU A 290 1.69 9.84 8.85
N THR A 291 0.87 8.99 8.23
CA THR A 291 0.74 7.59 8.69
C THR A 291 1.96 6.73 8.37
N ILE A 292 2.63 6.96 7.23
CA ILE A 292 3.88 6.29 6.87
C ILE A 292 4.97 6.66 7.88
N ARG A 293 5.19 7.96 8.15
CA ARG A 293 6.14 8.42 9.17
C ARG A 293 5.89 7.78 10.53
N LYS A 294 4.65 7.73 11.00
CA LYS A 294 4.32 7.10 12.29
C LYS A 294 4.64 5.61 12.32
N LEU A 295 4.49 4.90 11.21
CA LEU A 295 4.87 3.49 11.11
C LEU A 295 6.40 3.32 11.03
N GLU A 296 7.11 4.21 10.33
CA GLU A 296 8.57 4.24 10.26
C GLU A 296 9.21 4.60 11.61
N ASP A 297 8.72 5.64 12.29
CA ASP A 297 9.17 6.08 13.62
C ASP A 297 8.91 5.00 14.68
N ASN A 298 7.73 4.37 14.68
CA ASN A 298 7.44 3.26 15.59
C ASN A 298 8.32 2.03 15.29
N SER A 299 8.44 1.62 14.03
CA SER A 299 9.26 0.48 13.61
C SER A 299 10.74 0.68 13.94
N THR A 300 11.27 1.88 13.69
CA THR A 300 12.66 2.21 14.05
C THR A 300 12.87 2.30 15.56
N ALA A 301 11.89 2.79 16.33
CA ALA A 301 11.94 2.74 17.79
C ALA A 301 11.91 1.31 18.33
N ASP A 302 11.05 0.43 17.81
CA ASP A 302 10.96 -0.98 18.20
C ASP A 302 12.27 -1.73 17.89
N ILE A 303 12.84 -1.54 16.69
CA ILE A 303 14.14 -2.11 16.31
C ILE A 303 15.27 -1.56 17.21
N LEU A 304 15.28 -0.26 17.52
CA LEU A 304 16.28 0.35 18.39
C LEU A 304 16.20 -0.20 19.82
N ASN A 305 14.99 -0.38 20.34
CA ASN A 305 14.75 -0.98 21.65
C ASN A 305 15.20 -2.45 21.67
N GLN A 306 14.84 -3.25 20.66
CA GLN A 306 15.30 -4.63 20.54
C GLN A 306 16.84 -4.73 20.49
N VAL A 307 17.50 -3.91 19.67
CA VAL A 307 18.97 -3.89 19.58
C VAL A 307 19.61 -3.42 20.90
N SER A 308 18.96 -2.50 21.63
CA SER A 308 19.40 -2.08 22.97
C SER A 308 19.32 -3.23 23.98
N ASP A 309 18.20 -3.96 24.00
CA ASP A 309 17.97 -5.11 24.89
C ASP A 309 18.91 -6.28 24.56
N GLU A 310 19.14 -6.58 23.28
CA GLU A 310 20.12 -7.58 22.84
C GLU A 310 21.54 -7.20 23.27
N ASN A 311 21.94 -5.92 23.14
CA ASN A 311 23.24 -5.44 23.63
C ASN A 311 23.37 -5.54 25.15
N LEU A 312 22.29 -5.27 25.91
CA LEU A 312 22.27 -5.41 27.36
C LEU A 312 22.38 -6.88 27.79
N GLN A 313 21.69 -7.79 27.10
CA GLN A 313 21.78 -9.23 27.32
C GLN A 313 23.20 -9.75 27.02
N LEU A 314 23.77 -9.40 25.87
CA LEU A 314 25.15 -9.76 25.50
C LEU A 314 26.17 -9.21 26.50
N THR A 315 26.03 -7.96 26.93
CA THR A 315 26.89 -7.36 27.96
C THR A 315 26.81 -8.13 29.28
N THR A 316 25.61 -8.55 29.68
CA THR A 316 25.38 -9.35 30.88
C THR A 316 25.99 -10.76 30.75
N GLN A 317 25.83 -11.41 29.59
CA GLN A 317 26.46 -12.71 29.31
C GLN A 317 27.99 -12.61 29.33
N ILE A 318 28.58 -11.57 28.73
CA ILE A 318 30.03 -11.30 28.77
C ILE A 318 30.51 -11.12 30.22
N LYS A 319 29.74 -10.44 31.07
CA LYS A 319 30.07 -10.29 32.50
C LYS A 319 30.09 -11.64 33.22
N VAL A 320 29.05 -12.45 33.05
CA VAL A 320 28.96 -13.80 33.65
C VAL A 320 30.07 -14.72 33.13
N LEU A 321 30.42 -14.65 31.85
CA LEU A 321 31.52 -15.42 31.27
C LEU A 321 32.88 -14.97 31.82
N LYS A 322 33.10 -13.68 32.05
CA LYS A 322 34.31 -13.17 32.73
C LYS A 322 34.39 -13.64 34.19
N GLU A 323 33.28 -13.59 34.93
CA GLU A 323 33.22 -14.11 36.31
C GLU A 323 33.48 -15.63 36.37
N ARG A 324 32.96 -16.40 35.40
CA ARG A 324 33.28 -17.84 35.27
C ARG A 324 34.74 -18.10 34.88
N LEU A 325 35.31 -17.28 34.02
CA LEU A 325 36.73 -17.37 33.63
C LEU A 325 37.63 -17.13 34.84
N THR A 326 37.41 -16.07 35.62
CA THR A 326 38.23 -15.79 36.81
C THR A 326 38.09 -16.88 37.88
N ALA A 327 36.90 -17.46 38.06
CA ALA A 327 36.71 -18.62 38.94
C ALA A 327 37.45 -19.88 38.44
N ALA A 328 37.49 -20.12 37.11
CA ALA A 328 38.25 -21.22 36.53
C ALA A 328 39.77 -21.00 36.64
N GLU A 329 40.25 -19.76 36.46
CA GLU A 329 41.66 -19.38 36.66
C GLU A 329 42.08 -19.57 38.13
N GLN A 330 41.23 -19.21 39.09
CA GLN A 330 41.45 -19.48 40.52
C GLN A 330 41.53 -20.98 40.81
N GLY A 331 40.56 -21.78 40.34
CA GLY A 331 40.56 -23.24 40.53
C GLY A 331 41.76 -23.94 39.85
N LEU A 332 42.24 -23.42 38.72
CA LEU A 332 43.48 -23.86 38.09
C LEU A 332 44.69 -23.52 38.98
N SER A 333 44.79 -22.29 39.48
CA SER A 333 45.88 -21.87 40.39
C SER A 333 45.93 -22.71 41.66
N GLU A 334 44.77 -22.99 42.27
CA GLU A 334 44.64 -23.91 43.41
C GLU A 334 45.16 -25.31 43.05
N SER A 335 44.73 -25.88 41.92
CA SER A 335 45.18 -27.19 41.43
C SER A 335 46.69 -27.23 41.18
N GLU A 336 47.27 -26.17 40.60
CA GLU A 336 48.71 -26.03 40.40
C GLU A 336 49.46 -25.98 41.74
N SER A 337 48.91 -25.31 42.76
CA SER A 337 49.48 -25.25 44.11
C SER A 337 49.42 -26.58 44.87
N LEU A 338 48.46 -27.45 44.55
CA LEU A 338 48.33 -28.80 45.13
C LEU A 338 49.20 -29.85 44.41
N ARG A 339 49.52 -29.63 43.12
CA ARG A 339 50.42 -30.47 42.32
C ARG A 339 51.77 -30.82 42.99
N PRO A 340 52.52 -29.88 43.62
CA PRO A 340 53.75 -30.23 44.33
C PRO A 340 53.50 -31.06 45.59
N LYS A 341 52.44 -30.77 46.37
CA LYS A 341 52.07 -31.55 47.56
C LYS A 341 51.73 -33.00 47.20
N LEU A 342 51.08 -33.23 46.06
CA LEU A 342 50.83 -34.58 45.55
C LEU A 342 52.14 -35.31 45.17
N LYS A 343 53.13 -34.61 44.60
CA LYS A 343 54.46 -35.18 44.33
C LYS A 343 55.17 -35.57 45.64
N GLU A 344 55.12 -34.70 46.65
CA GLU A 344 55.67 -34.95 47.98
C GLU A 344 55.01 -36.15 48.66
N ILE A 345 53.68 -36.24 48.66
CA ILE A 345 52.95 -37.43 49.19
C ILE A 345 53.37 -38.71 48.47
N ASN A 346 53.62 -38.68 47.16
CA ASN A 346 54.09 -39.85 46.43
C ASN A 346 55.53 -40.24 46.79
N VAL A 347 56.41 -39.27 47.05
CA VAL A 347 57.78 -39.51 47.57
C VAL A 347 57.69 -40.10 48.99
N LEU A 348 56.96 -39.47 49.91
CA LEU A 348 56.75 -39.98 51.27
C LEU A 348 56.13 -41.39 51.26
N LYS A 349 55.27 -41.72 50.30
CA LYS A 349 54.69 -43.06 50.13
C LYS A 349 55.74 -44.09 49.66
N SER A 350 56.68 -43.72 48.79
CA SER A 350 57.77 -44.61 48.37
C SER A 350 58.81 -44.78 49.49
N GLU A 351 59.15 -43.72 50.22
CA GLU A 351 59.99 -43.77 51.42
C GLU A 351 59.38 -44.66 52.51
N ASN A 352 58.08 -44.50 52.80
CA ASN A 352 57.37 -45.38 53.74
C ASN A 352 57.37 -46.85 53.29
N LYS A 353 57.32 -47.13 51.98
CA LYS A 353 57.44 -48.50 51.46
C LYS A 353 58.84 -49.07 51.74
N VAL A 354 59.90 -48.32 51.43
CA VAL A 354 61.28 -48.73 51.70
C VAL A 354 61.55 -48.88 53.20
N LEU A 355 60.98 -48.02 54.05
CA LEU A 355 61.09 -48.14 55.50
C LEU A 355 60.36 -49.38 56.04
N LYS A 356 59.20 -49.73 55.49
CA LYS A 356 58.50 -50.99 55.82
C LYS A 356 59.31 -52.21 55.41
N GLU A 357 59.83 -52.24 54.17
CA GLU A 357 60.70 -53.33 53.69
C GLU A 357 61.97 -53.47 54.56
N LYS A 358 62.58 -52.36 54.99
CA LYS A 358 63.69 -52.39 55.96
C LYS A 358 63.28 -52.93 57.33
N MET A 359 62.12 -52.53 57.85
CA MET A 359 61.59 -53.00 59.13
C MET A 359 61.28 -54.50 59.09
N GLU A 360 60.65 -54.98 58.01
CA GLU A 360 60.38 -56.40 57.76
C GLU A 360 61.69 -57.20 57.69
N ASN A 361 62.71 -56.68 56.99
CA ASN A 361 64.04 -57.28 56.96
C ASN A 361 64.71 -57.32 58.35
N TYR A 362 64.61 -56.25 59.15
CA TYR A 362 65.14 -56.24 60.53
C TYR A 362 64.42 -57.26 61.42
N ILE A 363 63.09 -57.38 61.31
CA ILE A 363 62.31 -58.39 62.03
C ILE A 363 62.71 -59.80 61.61
N ALA A 364 62.82 -60.07 60.30
CA ALA A 364 63.27 -61.36 59.78
C ALA A 364 64.70 -61.72 60.26
N THR A 365 65.61 -60.75 60.25
CA THR A 365 66.98 -60.92 60.76
C THR A 365 67.00 -61.18 62.27
N ALA A 366 66.17 -60.47 63.05
CA ALA A 366 66.05 -60.69 64.49
C ALA A 366 65.45 -62.06 64.83
N VAL A 367 64.46 -62.54 64.06
CA VAL A 367 63.91 -63.91 64.19
C VAL A 367 64.98 -64.96 63.88
N ALA A 368 65.79 -64.76 62.82
CA ALA A 368 66.89 -65.66 62.50
C ALA A 368 67.94 -65.73 63.63
N TYR A 369 68.32 -64.60 64.22
CA TYR A 369 69.22 -64.57 65.38
C TYR A 369 68.62 -65.25 66.63
N GLU A 370 67.32 -65.10 66.87
CA GLU A 370 66.64 -65.81 67.95
C GLU A 370 66.56 -67.33 67.72
N ASP A 371 66.41 -67.78 66.47
CA ASP A 371 66.51 -69.20 66.13
C ASP A 371 67.94 -69.75 66.26
N ASP A 372 68.96 -69.00 65.85
CA ASP A 372 70.36 -69.38 66.05
C ASP A 372 70.75 -69.40 67.54
N LYS A 373 70.20 -68.49 68.33
CA LYS A 373 70.32 -68.51 69.79
C LYS A 373 69.70 -69.78 70.38
N ARG A 374 68.49 -70.18 69.96
CA ARG A 374 67.86 -71.45 70.38
C ARG A 374 68.71 -72.66 69.98
N ARG A 375 69.28 -72.67 68.77
CA ARG A 375 70.22 -73.72 68.33
C ARG A 375 71.46 -73.77 69.22
N ASN A 376 72.02 -72.62 69.57
CA ASN A 376 73.18 -72.49 70.45
C ASN A 376 72.85 -72.94 71.89
N GLU A 377 71.68 -72.59 72.43
CA GLU A 377 71.19 -73.07 73.73
C GLU A 377 71.07 -74.61 73.74
N VAL A 378 70.55 -75.24 72.68
CA VAL A 378 70.52 -76.70 72.53
C VAL A 378 71.94 -77.31 72.46
N LEU A 379 72.83 -76.74 71.65
CA LEU A 379 74.23 -77.18 71.55
C LEU A 379 74.97 -77.03 72.89
N LYS A 380 74.68 -75.99 73.66
CA LYS A 380 75.25 -75.76 75.00
C LYS A 380 74.79 -76.83 75.98
N VAL A 381 73.49 -77.19 76.00
CA VAL A 381 72.98 -78.29 76.81
C VAL A 381 73.63 -79.63 76.42
N GLN A 382 73.80 -79.88 75.12
CA GLN A 382 74.51 -81.08 74.64
C GLN A 382 75.99 -81.09 75.09
N PHE A 383 76.69 -79.96 75.02
CA PHE A 383 78.07 -79.83 75.48
C PHE A 383 78.19 -80.00 77.01
N GLU A 384 77.27 -79.43 77.79
CA GLU A 384 77.23 -79.59 79.25
C GLU A 384 76.99 -81.06 79.64
N ALA A 385 76.12 -81.77 78.92
CA ALA A 385 75.89 -83.21 79.11
C ALA A 385 77.13 -84.06 78.74
N LEU A 386 77.79 -83.76 77.61
CA LEU A 386 79.04 -84.43 77.24
C LEU A 386 80.17 -84.16 78.25
N ARG A 387 80.26 -82.93 78.78
CA ARG A 387 81.22 -82.58 79.83
C ARG A 387 80.94 -83.33 81.13
N LEU A 388 79.67 -83.47 81.53
CA LEU A 388 79.30 -84.26 82.71
C LEU A 388 79.71 -85.73 82.53
N HIS A 389 79.38 -86.33 81.38
CA HIS A 389 79.80 -87.70 81.05
C HIS A 389 81.33 -87.87 81.04
N MET A 390 82.07 -86.85 80.58
CA MET A 390 83.54 -86.85 80.67
C MET A 390 84.01 -86.84 82.13
N THR A 391 83.45 -85.98 82.99
CA THR A 391 83.81 -85.97 84.42
C THR A 391 83.39 -87.24 85.17
N GLU A 392 82.29 -87.91 84.76
CA GLU A 392 81.90 -89.22 85.30
C GLU A 392 82.88 -90.33 84.86
N LEU A 393 83.38 -90.28 83.63
CA LEU A 393 84.43 -91.19 83.16
C LEU A 393 85.76 -90.93 83.85
N GLU A 394 86.14 -89.67 84.08
CA GLU A 394 87.32 -89.30 84.87
C GLU A 394 87.20 -89.78 86.31
N ALA A 395 86.04 -89.61 86.96
CA ALA A 395 85.78 -90.12 88.30
C ALA A 395 85.92 -91.65 88.35
N LYS A 396 85.26 -92.38 87.45
CA LYS A 396 85.38 -93.85 87.33
C LYS A 396 86.82 -94.28 87.07
N LEU A 397 87.57 -93.56 86.24
CA LEU A 397 88.99 -93.81 86.01
C LEU A 397 89.79 -93.61 87.31
N THR A 398 89.52 -92.56 88.08
CA THR A 398 90.20 -92.36 89.37
C THR A 398 89.86 -93.46 90.39
N GLU A 399 88.59 -93.89 90.49
CA GLU A 399 88.17 -95.00 91.34
C GLU A 399 88.90 -96.30 90.96
N GLU A 400 88.95 -96.64 89.67
CA GLU A 400 89.70 -97.79 89.17
C GLU A 400 91.21 -97.66 89.43
N THR A 401 91.82 -96.47 89.30
CA THR A 401 93.24 -96.29 89.67
C THR A 401 93.49 -96.49 91.15
N VAL A 402 92.63 -95.99 92.04
CA VAL A 402 92.74 -96.19 93.50
C VAL A 402 92.51 -97.66 93.86
N MET A 403 91.57 -98.34 93.20
CA MET A 403 91.37 -99.78 93.39
C MET A 403 92.58 -100.58 92.91
N ASN A 404 93.19 -100.20 91.78
CA ASN A 404 94.42 -100.81 91.27
C ASN A 404 95.59 -100.58 92.25
N GLU A 405 95.77 -99.36 92.77
CA GLU A 405 96.77 -99.06 93.80
C GLU A 405 96.56 -99.86 95.08
N LYS A 406 95.31 -100.02 95.54
CA LYS A 406 94.96 -100.88 96.67
C LYS A 406 95.32 -102.34 96.41
N ILE A 407 94.96 -102.90 95.25
CA ILE A 407 95.34 -104.26 94.84
C ILE A 407 96.86 -104.39 94.77
N ARG A 408 97.58 -103.40 94.26
CA ARG A 408 99.06 -103.39 94.23
C ARG A 408 99.67 -103.34 95.62
N TYR A 409 99.09 -102.59 96.56
CA TYR A 409 99.51 -102.57 97.96
C TYR A 409 99.26 -103.92 98.64
N ASP A 410 98.07 -104.50 98.49
CA ASP A 410 97.71 -105.80 99.05
C ASP A 410 98.59 -106.92 98.46
N LEU A 411 98.91 -106.86 97.16
CA LEU A 411 99.91 -107.73 96.52
C LEU A 411 101.33 -107.53 97.05
N ALA A 412 101.76 -106.29 97.29
CA ALA A 412 103.08 -106.00 97.87
C ALA A 412 103.18 -106.51 99.32
N LYS A 413 102.13 -106.34 100.11
CA LYS A 413 102.00 -106.87 101.48
C LYS A 413 101.98 -108.40 101.49
N ALA A 414 101.23 -109.03 100.59
CA ALA A 414 101.21 -110.48 100.42
C ALA A 414 102.58 -111.02 99.97
N ARG A 415 103.28 -110.33 99.05
CA ARG A 415 104.65 -110.66 98.66
C ARG A 415 105.64 -110.53 99.82
N LYS A 416 105.57 -109.48 100.64
CA LYS A 416 106.42 -109.36 101.83
C LYS A 416 106.16 -110.48 102.83
N ARG A 417 104.89 -110.85 103.06
CA ARG A 417 104.54 -111.98 103.93
C ARG A 417 104.98 -113.33 103.34
N LEU A 418 104.95 -113.49 102.02
CA LEU A 418 105.54 -114.63 101.33
C LEU A 418 107.07 -114.66 101.54
N GLU A 419 107.75 -113.52 101.43
CA GLU A 419 109.20 -113.42 101.66
C GLU A 419 109.57 -113.68 103.13
N GLU A 420 108.76 -113.21 104.08
CA GLU A 420 108.86 -113.53 105.52
C GLU A 420 108.73 -115.06 105.73
N VAL A 421 107.69 -115.70 105.19
CA VAL A 421 107.47 -117.15 105.26
C VAL A 421 108.54 -117.94 104.49
N GLU A 422 109.09 -117.42 103.39
CA GLU A 422 110.22 -118.02 102.69
C GLU A 422 111.52 -117.92 103.49
N ASN A 423 111.71 -116.86 104.26
CA ASN A 423 112.86 -116.70 105.14
C ASN A 423 112.72 -117.56 106.40
N GLU A 424 111.52 -117.65 106.99
CA GLU A 424 111.19 -118.66 108.01
C GLU A 424 111.41 -120.08 107.48
N LYS A 425 110.95 -120.39 106.26
CA LYS A 425 111.24 -121.65 105.58
C LYS A 425 112.74 -121.89 105.38
N LYS A 426 113.53 -120.88 105.01
CA LYS A 426 115.00 -121.00 104.90
C LYS A 426 115.64 -121.26 106.27
N ILE A 427 115.19 -120.57 107.33
CA ILE A 427 115.65 -120.80 108.71
C ILE A 427 115.27 -122.21 109.16
N LEU A 428 114.03 -122.65 108.95
CA LEU A 428 113.56 -124.01 109.24
C LEU A 428 114.25 -125.07 108.38
N ILE A 429 114.69 -124.75 107.16
CA ILE A 429 115.54 -125.65 106.36
C ILE A 429 116.95 -125.71 106.95
N VAL A 430 117.53 -124.59 107.39
CA VAL A 430 118.83 -124.57 108.08
C VAL A 430 118.76 -125.31 109.42
N GLU A 431 117.68 -125.15 110.18
CA GLU A 431 117.41 -125.88 111.42
C GLU A 431 117.13 -127.36 111.15
N GLN A 432 116.35 -127.70 110.11
CA GLN A 432 116.19 -129.08 109.66
C GLN A 432 117.52 -129.69 109.19
N VAL A 433 118.41 -128.91 108.54
CA VAL A 433 119.76 -129.37 108.15
C VAL A 433 120.67 -129.50 109.37
N HIS A 434 120.54 -128.61 110.36
CA HIS A 434 121.28 -128.69 111.63
C HIS A 434 120.86 -129.95 112.41
N LEU A 435 119.55 -130.12 112.64
CA LEU A 435 118.96 -131.32 113.24
C LEU A 435 119.25 -132.58 112.42
N LYS A 436 119.19 -132.54 111.08
CA LYS A 436 119.62 -133.66 110.22
C LYS A 436 121.12 -133.93 110.30
N SER A 437 121.97 -132.92 110.52
CA SER A 437 123.42 -133.12 110.69
C SER A 437 123.77 -133.70 112.07
N GLU A 438 123.00 -133.30 113.09
CA GLU A 438 123.11 -133.82 114.45
C GLU A 438 122.60 -135.27 114.52
N ILE A 439 121.46 -135.56 113.88
CA ILE A 439 120.94 -136.92 113.65
C ILE A 439 121.90 -137.74 112.77
N ALA A 440 122.51 -137.16 111.73
CA ALA A 440 123.47 -137.87 110.87
C ALA A 440 124.81 -138.19 111.56
N SER A 441 125.06 -137.69 112.77
CA SER A 441 126.20 -138.10 113.61
C SER A 441 125.91 -139.38 114.41
N GLN A 442 124.66 -139.85 114.46
CA GLN A 442 124.27 -141.14 115.02
C GLN A 442 123.46 -141.97 114.01
N ASN A 443 124.20 -142.74 113.20
CA ASN A 443 123.75 -143.81 112.31
C ASN A 443 122.96 -143.43 111.03
N SER A 444 123.54 -143.92 109.93
CA SER A 444 122.99 -144.13 108.58
C SER A 444 122.15 -145.42 108.47
N PRO A 445 121.58 -145.77 107.30
CA PRO A 445 120.89 -144.95 106.28
C PRO A 445 119.55 -145.58 105.79
N SER A 446 118.75 -144.80 105.04
CA SER A 446 117.85 -145.17 103.90
C SER A 446 116.61 -144.25 103.88
N LEU A 447 116.27 -143.51 102.81
CA LEU A 447 115.76 -143.92 101.48
C LEU A 447 114.32 -144.49 101.58
N GLU A 448 113.26 -144.06 100.89
CA GLU A 448 112.90 -142.92 100.00
C GLU A 448 111.35 -142.93 99.85
N GLN A 449 110.72 -141.81 99.43
CA GLN A 449 109.37 -141.76 98.82
C GLN A 449 108.17 -142.31 99.67
N ASP A 450 106.88 -142.03 99.39
CA ASP A 450 106.23 -141.19 98.38
C ASP A 450 104.95 -140.54 98.97
N LEU A 451 104.20 -139.81 98.13
CA LEU A 451 102.88 -139.18 98.38
C LEU A 451 101.85 -140.07 99.13
N GLU A 452 101.02 -139.46 100.00
CA GLU A 452 99.53 -139.50 99.96
C GLU A 452 98.82 -138.89 101.21
N MET A 453 97.50 -138.65 101.08
CA MET A 453 96.48 -138.60 102.17
C MET A 453 96.48 -137.45 103.22
N SER A 454 95.37 -137.14 103.92
CA SER A 454 93.91 -137.35 103.70
C SER A 454 93.07 -136.63 104.78
N GLY A 455 91.81 -136.29 104.45
CA GLY A 455 90.69 -136.21 105.40
C GLY A 455 90.59 -134.95 106.29
N HIS A 456 89.50 -134.72 107.03
CA HIS A 456 88.19 -135.39 107.12
C HIS A 456 87.26 -134.38 107.85
N ASN A 457 86.10 -133.95 107.33
CA ASN A 457 84.76 -134.58 107.33
C ASN A 457 83.82 -134.15 108.48
N GLY A 458 82.53 -134.03 108.11
CA GLY A 458 81.37 -134.19 108.99
C GLY A 458 81.02 -133.00 109.89
N SER A 459 79.79 -132.86 110.40
CA SER A 459 78.48 -133.51 110.15
C SER A 459 77.45 -132.61 110.88
N THR A 460 76.17 -132.47 110.51
CA THR A 460 75.07 -133.45 110.67
C THR A 460 73.76 -132.76 110.27
N LEU A 461 72.82 -133.50 109.69
CA LEU A 461 71.40 -133.14 109.64
C LEU A 461 70.64 -134.06 110.61
N GLU A 462 69.64 -133.54 111.30
CA GLU A 462 68.67 -134.32 112.09
C GLU A 462 67.25 -134.05 111.53
N PRO A 463 66.34 -135.05 111.45
CA PRO A 463 65.09 -134.92 110.69
C PRO A 463 63.88 -134.57 111.56
N LEU A 464 63.00 -133.70 111.05
CA LEU A 464 61.65 -133.45 111.60
C LEU A 464 60.58 -133.50 110.49
N GLU A 465 59.59 -134.34 110.76
CA GLU A 465 58.22 -134.51 110.24
C GLU A 465 57.81 -133.93 108.86
N LEU A 466 57.29 -134.81 107.99
CA LEU A 466 56.93 -134.50 106.59
C LEU A 466 55.64 -133.67 106.40
N ASP A 467 54.82 -133.48 107.43
CA ASP A 467 53.47 -132.89 107.29
C ASP A 467 53.52 -131.34 107.24
N GLU A 468 54.33 -130.72 108.11
CA GLU A 468 54.51 -129.25 108.12
C GLU A 468 55.22 -128.71 106.87
N ARG A 469 56.09 -129.52 106.24
CA ARG A 469 56.79 -129.15 105.00
C ARG A 469 55.81 -128.97 103.83
N ILE A 470 54.76 -129.80 103.77
CA ILE A 470 53.75 -129.74 102.72
C ILE A 470 52.83 -128.53 102.95
N ASP A 471 52.39 -128.27 104.19
CA ASP A 471 51.57 -127.08 104.46
C ASP A 471 52.35 -125.78 104.22
N PHE A 472 53.64 -125.70 104.59
CA PHE A 472 54.47 -124.53 104.28
C PHE A 472 54.68 -124.33 102.77
N GLN A 473 54.82 -125.42 101.99
CA GLN A 473 54.89 -125.34 100.52
C GLN A 473 53.54 -124.89 99.92
N LEU A 474 52.42 -125.45 100.35
CA LEU A 474 51.08 -125.05 99.91
C LEU A 474 50.76 -123.60 100.29
N LYS A 475 51.16 -123.14 101.49
CA LYS A 475 51.08 -121.75 101.92
C LYS A 475 51.90 -120.83 101.02
N THR A 476 53.13 -121.23 100.67
CA THR A 476 54.03 -120.46 99.79
C THR A 476 53.48 -120.37 98.37
N GLU A 477 52.95 -121.46 97.81
CA GLU A 477 52.32 -121.46 96.48
C GLU A 477 51.02 -120.67 96.46
N ARG A 478 50.19 -120.75 97.51
CA ARG A 478 48.97 -119.94 97.64
C ARG A 478 49.30 -118.44 97.71
N LEU A 479 50.33 -118.05 98.47
CA LEU A 479 50.83 -116.67 98.52
C LEU A 479 51.45 -116.21 97.19
N ARG A 480 52.11 -117.10 96.43
CA ARG A 480 52.58 -116.79 95.07
C ARG A 480 51.42 -116.57 94.11
N ALA A 481 50.40 -117.42 94.14
CA ALA A 481 49.20 -117.29 93.32
C ALA A 481 48.47 -115.96 93.62
N GLU A 482 48.26 -115.64 94.90
CA GLU A 482 47.67 -114.38 95.36
C GLU A 482 48.51 -113.16 94.93
N LEU A 483 49.84 -113.24 95.02
CA LEU A 483 50.74 -112.18 94.52
C LEU A 483 50.68 -112.03 92.99
N THR A 484 50.51 -113.13 92.23
CA THR A 484 50.31 -113.04 90.78
C THR A 484 48.95 -112.47 90.41
N GLU A 485 47.89 -112.82 91.14
CA GLU A 485 46.55 -112.28 90.94
C GLU A 485 46.51 -110.76 91.22
N MET A 486 47.13 -110.32 92.32
CA MET A 486 47.29 -108.90 92.63
C MET A 486 48.11 -108.15 91.58
N LYS A 487 49.17 -108.76 91.03
CA LYS A 487 49.94 -108.17 89.92
C LYS A 487 49.15 -108.04 88.63
N VAL A 488 48.28 -109.02 88.32
CA VAL A 488 47.37 -108.94 87.16
C VAL A 488 46.34 -107.83 87.37
N LYS A 489 45.68 -107.78 88.53
CA LYS A 489 44.71 -106.71 88.85
C LYS A 489 45.34 -105.31 88.76
N HIS A 490 46.54 -105.11 89.31
CA HIS A 490 47.25 -103.83 89.17
C HIS A 490 47.72 -103.52 87.74
N ALA A 491 47.94 -104.54 86.90
CA ALA A 491 48.22 -104.33 85.48
C ALA A 491 46.96 -103.92 84.70
N GLU A 492 45.81 -104.55 85.00
CA GLU A 492 44.50 -104.19 84.45
C GLU A 492 44.06 -102.78 84.88
N GLU A 493 44.14 -102.47 86.18
CA GLU A 493 43.89 -101.11 86.73
C GLU A 493 44.77 -100.06 86.06
N ARG A 494 46.04 -100.39 85.81
CA ARG A 494 46.97 -99.49 85.12
C ARG A 494 46.60 -99.31 83.65
N GLU A 495 46.22 -100.37 82.95
CA GLU A 495 45.79 -100.27 81.55
C GLU A 495 44.50 -99.44 81.43
N ASP A 496 43.55 -99.61 82.34
CA ASP A 496 42.33 -98.79 82.39
C ASP A 496 42.59 -97.33 82.74
N LEU A 497 43.54 -97.03 83.64
CA LEU A 497 44.00 -95.66 83.88
C LEU A 497 44.72 -95.05 82.66
N GLU A 498 45.55 -95.82 81.95
CA GLU A 498 46.21 -95.37 80.72
C GLU A 498 45.17 -95.12 79.60
N ARG A 499 44.13 -95.95 79.48
CA ARG A 499 42.97 -95.75 78.58
C ARG A 499 42.20 -94.48 78.93
N GLN A 500 41.81 -94.29 80.20
CA GLN A 500 41.10 -93.09 80.66
C GLN A 500 41.91 -91.81 80.42
N MET A 501 43.23 -91.86 80.67
CA MET A 501 44.10 -90.71 80.43
C MET A 501 44.23 -90.37 78.93
N LEU A 502 44.25 -91.38 78.06
CA LEU A 502 44.18 -91.21 76.60
C LEU A 502 42.84 -90.59 76.17
N GLU A 503 41.71 -91.09 76.68
CA GLU A 503 40.38 -90.57 76.38
C GLU A 503 40.26 -89.09 76.78
N LEU A 504 40.57 -88.75 78.03
CA LEU A 504 40.61 -87.38 78.54
C LEU A 504 41.55 -86.46 77.73
N SER A 505 42.70 -86.96 77.28
CA SER A 505 43.63 -86.22 76.42
C SER A 505 43.00 -85.91 75.05
N THR A 506 42.28 -86.86 74.45
CA THR A 506 41.55 -86.62 73.19
C THR A 506 40.37 -85.67 73.36
N GLU A 507 39.60 -85.76 74.45
CA GLU A 507 38.53 -84.83 74.76
C GLU A 507 39.05 -83.40 74.97
N LEU A 508 40.15 -83.24 75.71
CA LEU A 508 40.81 -81.95 75.92
C LEU A 508 41.27 -81.33 74.59
N ARG A 509 41.80 -82.15 73.66
CA ARG A 509 42.18 -81.71 72.31
C ARG A 509 40.97 -81.22 71.51
N ILE A 510 39.88 -81.99 71.50
CA ILE A 510 38.62 -81.65 70.82
C ILE A 510 38.00 -80.37 71.43
N SER A 511 38.04 -80.23 72.75
CA SER A 511 37.54 -79.05 73.48
C SER A 511 38.33 -77.79 73.11
N LYS A 512 39.67 -77.86 73.12
CA LYS A 512 40.56 -76.77 72.67
C LYS A 512 40.26 -76.37 71.22
N GLU A 513 40.06 -77.33 70.32
CA GLU A 513 39.71 -77.06 68.92
C GLU A 513 38.32 -76.39 68.77
N LYS A 514 37.31 -76.87 69.51
CA LYS A 514 35.97 -76.25 69.56
C LYS A 514 36.03 -74.80 70.06
N ILE A 515 36.85 -74.50 71.07
CA ILE A 515 37.09 -73.15 71.58
C ILE A 515 37.79 -72.28 70.53
N GLY A 516 38.86 -72.78 69.89
CA GLY A 516 39.54 -72.09 68.78
C GLY A 516 38.59 -71.73 67.64
N LYS A 517 37.78 -72.70 67.17
CA LYS A 517 36.74 -72.49 66.16
C LYS A 517 35.64 -71.51 66.60
N ARG A 518 35.41 -71.32 67.91
CA ARG A 518 34.53 -70.28 68.45
C ARG A 518 35.19 -68.90 68.44
N ILE A 519 36.46 -68.79 68.85
CA ILE A 519 37.23 -67.54 68.85
C ILE A 519 37.40 -67.00 67.42
N VAL A 520 37.73 -67.86 66.45
CA VAL A 520 37.85 -67.45 65.04
C VAL A 520 36.51 -66.93 64.50
N ARG A 521 35.39 -67.63 64.75
CA ARG A 521 34.06 -67.14 64.37
C ARG A 521 33.68 -65.84 65.06
N PHE A 522 34.01 -65.66 66.34
CA PHE A 522 33.75 -64.41 67.06
C PHE A 522 34.56 -63.25 66.49
N ARG A 523 35.86 -63.46 66.18
CA ARG A 523 36.71 -62.46 65.52
C ARG A 523 36.21 -62.12 64.12
N ALA A 524 35.82 -63.12 63.32
CA ALA A 524 35.25 -62.91 61.99
C ALA A 524 33.93 -62.12 62.05
N ASN A 525 33.02 -62.48 62.97
CA ASN A 525 31.74 -61.77 63.15
C ASN A 525 31.94 -60.34 63.67
N ASN A 526 32.90 -60.10 64.56
CA ASN A 526 33.24 -58.73 64.99
C ASN A 526 33.92 -57.91 63.88
N ALA A 527 34.79 -58.52 63.06
CA ALA A 527 35.37 -57.86 61.90
C ALA A 527 34.29 -57.52 60.84
N GLN A 528 33.35 -58.43 60.62
CA GLN A 528 32.19 -58.20 59.75
C GLN A 528 31.30 -57.09 60.30
N LYS A 529 30.98 -57.08 61.60
CA LYS A 529 30.22 -55.99 62.24
C LYS A 529 30.95 -54.64 62.19
N LEU A 530 32.27 -54.61 62.32
CA LEU A 530 33.07 -53.38 62.17
C LEU A 530 33.09 -52.89 60.71
N TYR A 531 33.13 -53.80 59.74
CA TYR A 531 33.04 -53.50 58.31
C TYR A 531 31.64 -53.02 57.90
N GLU A 532 30.59 -53.65 58.42
CA GLU A 532 29.19 -53.24 58.22
C GLU A 532 28.92 -51.90 58.92
N SER A 533 29.42 -51.70 60.14
CA SER A 533 29.30 -50.43 60.87
C SER A 533 30.01 -49.27 60.16
N THR A 534 31.20 -49.49 59.59
CA THR A 534 31.91 -48.45 58.80
C THR A 534 31.27 -48.21 57.43
N LYS A 535 30.49 -49.15 56.89
CA LYS A 535 29.65 -48.96 55.70
C LYS A 535 28.32 -48.23 55.98
N THR A 536 27.97 -48.02 57.25
CA THR A 536 26.75 -47.29 57.65
C THR A 536 27.00 -45.94 58.33
N ASP A 537 28.26 -45.55 58.48
CA ASP A 537 28.64 -44.32 59.19
C ASP A 537 28.44 -43.08 58.31
N VAL A 538 27.32 -42.38 58.55
CA VAL A 538 26.98 -40.98 58.21
C VAL A 538 27.27 -40.47 56.79
N GLY A 539 28.51 -40.56 56.29
CA GLY A 539 28.94 -40.14 54.96
C GLY A 539 28.13 -40.77 53.82
N ASP A 540 27.94 -42.09 53.81
CA ASP A 540 27.17 -42.76 52.74
C ASP A 540 25.67 -42.44 52.78
N ARG A 541 25.11 -42.14 53.95
CA ARG A 541 23.73 -41.66 54.08
C ARG A 541 23.59 -40.23 53.58
N ILE A 542 24.46 -39.31 54.03
CA ILE A 542 24.47 -37.93 53.56
C ILE A 542 24.80 -37.85 52.06
N SER A 543 25.65 -38.73 51.54
CA SER A 543 25.99 -38.81 50.11
C SER A 543 24.80 -39.30 49.29
N ASN A 544 24.16 -40.42 49.68
CA ASN A 544 22.97 -40.91 48.98
C ASN A 544 21.76 -39.96 49.12
N GLU A 545 21.59 -39.29 50.25
CA GLU A 545 20.50 -38.33 50.47
C GLU A 545 20.75 -37.02 49.69
N LYS A 546 22.00 -36.53 49.62
CA LYS A 546 22.37 -35.45 48.69
C LYS A 546 22.20 -35.86 47.24
N MET A 547 22.60 -37.08 46.86
CA MET A 547 22.44 -37.60 45.50
C MET A 547 20.96 -37.77 45.14
N SER A 548 20.11 -38.21 46.08
CA SER A 548 18.65 -38.26 45.94
C SER A 548 18.05 -36.87 45.73
N VAL A 549 18.48 -35.87 46.51
CA VAL A 549 18.02 -34.48 46.37
C VAL A 549 18.53 -33.84 45.08
N THR A 550 19.74 -34.13 44.61
CA THR A 550 20.22 -33.63 43.31
C THR A 550 19.56 -34.34 42.13
N ILE A 551 19.32 -35.66 42.21
CA ILE A 551 18.57 -36.41 41.18
C ILE A 551 17.14 -35.87 41.09
N THR A 552 16.39 -35.79 42.19
CA THR A 552 15.01 -35.26 42.17
C THR A 552 14.94 -33.77 41.83
N ARG A 553 16.02 -33.00 42.04
CA ARG A 553 16.15 -31.63 41.49
C ARG A 553 16.34 -31.64 39.99
N LEU A 554 17.28 -32.42 39.46
CA LEU A 554 17.54 -32.53 38.03
C LEU A 554 16.36 -33.13 37.27
N GLU A 555 15.62 -34.08 37.84
CA GLU A 555 14.37 -34.62 37.27
C GLU A 555 13.28 -33.55 37.17
N ARG A 556 13.19 -32.65 38.16
CA ARG A 556 12.26 -31.52 38.13
C ARG A 556 12.68 -30.49 37.08
N GLU A 557 13.94 -30.09 37.05
CA GLU A 557 14.49 -29.18 36.04
C GLU A 557 14.35 -29.77 34.63
N LEU A 558 14.54 -31.09 34.44
CA LEU A 558 14.31 -31.81 33.19
C LEU A 558 12.82 -31.80 32.80
N LYS A 559 11.91 -31.98 33.76
CA LYS A 559 10.46 -31.95 33.50
C LYS A 559 9.95 -30.55 33.18
N GLU A 560 10.45 -29.52 33.86
CA GLU A 560 10.14 -28.12 33.62
C GLU A 560 10.70 -27.65 32.27
N THR A 561 11.94 -28.02 31.93
CA THR A 561 12.52 -27.73 30.61
C THR A 561 11.83 -28.50 29.48
N ALA A 562 11.42 -29.76 29.70
CA ALA A 562 10.62 -30.51 28.73
C ALA A 562 9.23 -29.88 28.50
N ALA A 563 8.56 -29.42 29.56
CA ALA A 563 7.29 -28.71 29.44
C ALA A 563 7.43 -27.35 28.74
N SER A 564 8.51 -26.61 29.04
CA SER A 564 8.86 -25.36 28.35
C SER A 564 9.18 -25.59 26.87
N TYR A 565 9.88 -26.68 26.54
CA TYR A 565 10.17 -27.09 25.17
C TYR A 565 8.90 -27.48 24.40
N ASP A 566 7.98 -28.25 24.99
CA ASP A 566 6.69 -28.58 24.37
C ASP A 566 5.81 -27.33 24.16
N GLY A 567 5.86 -26.37 25.09
CA GLY A 567 5.25 -25.04 24.94
C GLY A 567 5.84 -24.26 23.76
N LEU A 568 7.17 -24.17 23.67
CA LEU A 568 7.88 -23.55 22.54
C LEU A 568 7.63 -24.29 21.21
N GLN A 569 7.49 -25.61 21.24
CA GLN A 569 7.21 -26.40 20.04
C GLN A 569 5.79 -26.13 19.51
N LYS A 570 4.82 -25.90 20.41
CA LYS A 570 3.45 -25.47 20.04
C LYS A 570 3.43 -24.06 19.47
N THR A 571 4.08 -23.08 20.11
CA THR A 571 4.12 -21.71 19.56
C THR A 571 4.86 -21.65 18.22
N VAL A 572 5.92 -22.44 18.02
CA VAL A 572 6.59 -22.59 16.71
C VAL A 572 5.67 -23.24 15.67
N ALA A 573 4.82 -24.19 16.04
CA ALA A 573 3.84 -24.78 15.13
C ALA A 573 2.71 -23.79 14.76
N GLU A 574 2.22 -23.02 15.73
CA GLU A 574 1.22 -21.96 15.55
C GLU A 574 1.75 -20.85 14.62
N LEU A 575 2.95 -20.34 14.88
CA LEU A 575 3.61 -19.34 14.03
C LEU A 575 3.87 -19.86 12.61
N ARG A 576 4.23 -21.14 12.44
CA ARG A 576 4.36 -21.76 11.11
C ARG A 576 3.03 -21.81 10.36
N ASN A 577 1.94 -22.14 11.05
CA ASN A 577 0.60 -22.16 10.45
C ASN A 577 0.13 -20.74 10.09
N GLU A 578 0.41 -19.74 10.93
CA GLU A 578 0.12 -18.34 10.63
C GLU A 578 0.92 -17.83 9.42
N VAL A 579 2.22 -18.12 9.35
CA VAL A 579 3.06 -17.79 8.19
C VAL A 579 2.55 -18.48 6.92
N ALA A 580 2.12 -19.75 7.00
CA ALA A 580 1.51 -20.46 5.87
C ALA A 580 0.21 -19.77 5.40
N ALA A 581 -0.69 -19.42 6.32
CA ALA A 581 -1.94 -18.71 6.01
C ALA A 581 -1.68 -17.30 5.44
N LYS A 582 -0.65 -16.59 5.94
CA LYS A 582 -0.24 -15.29 5.39
C LYS A 582 0.33 -15.41 3.98
N ASN A 583 1.14 -16.43 3.70
CA ASN A 583 1.64 -16.72 2.35
C ASN A 583 0.51 -17.05 1.37
N GLU A 584 -0.53 -17.78 1.81
CA GLU A 584 -1.72 -18.04 1.00
C GLU A 584 -2.52 -16.75 0.73
N GLN A 585 -2.72 -15.91 1.75
CA GLN A 585 -3.32 -14.57 1.59
C GLN A 585 -2.53 -13.72 0.58
N ILE A 586 -1.21 -13.66 0.68
CA ILE A 586 -0.35 -12.95 -0.28
C ILE A 586 -0.52 -13.53 -1.70
N SER A 587 -0.50 -14.86 -1.86
CA SER A 587 -0.66 -15.51 -3.18
C SER A 587 -2.03 -15.25 -3.82
N THR A 588 -3.11 -15.18 -3.03
CA THR A 588 -4.43 -14.78 -3.56
C THR A 588 -4.45 -13.32 -4.00
N VAL A 589 -3.89 -12.41 -3.21
CA VAL A 589 -3.77 -10.98 -3.55
C VAL A 589 -2.92 -10.78 -4.81
N GLU A 590 -1.76 -11.43 -4.92
CA GLU A 590 -0.91 -11.41 -6.13
C GLU A 590 -1.62 -11.94 -7.38
N ARG A 591 -2.52 -12.92 -7.24
CA ARG A 591 -3.33 -13.43 -8.35
C ARG A 591 -4.35 -12.38 -8.78
N THR A 592 -5.06 -11.74 -7.84
CA THR A 592 -6.00 -10.66 -8.18
C THR A 592 -5.30 -9.45 -8.81
N TYR A 593 -4.11 -9.05 -8.33
CA TYR A 593 -3.33 -7.99 -8.96
C TYR A 593 -2.86 -8.36 -10.37
N ARG A 594 -2.46 -9.62 -10.61
CA ARG A 594 -2.18 -10.11 -11.98
C ARG A 594 -3.41 -10.01 -12.88
N GLU A 595 -4.58 -10.44 -12.42
CA GLU A 595 -5.81 -10.32 -13.21
C GLU A 595 -6.18 -8.86 -13.51
N TYR A 596 -5.94 -7.93 -12.59
CA TYR A 596 -6.13 -6.49 -12.86
C TYR A 596 -5.09 -5.94 -13.83
N LEU A 597 -3.83 -6.36 -13.75
CA LEU A 597 -2.77 -5.97 -14.70
C LEU A 597 -3.02 -6.54 -16.09
N GLU A 598 -3.45 -7.80 -16.23
CA GLU A 598 -3.84 -8.41 -17.51
C GLU A 598 -5.03 -7.67 -18.13
N LYS A 599 -6.07 -7.33 -17.34
CA LYS A 599 -7.20 -6.51 -17.80
C LYS A 599 -6.76 -5.12 -18.26
N ALA A 600 -5.89 -4.46 -17.50
CA ALA A 600 -5.33 -3.17 -17.88
C ALA A 600 -4.48 -3.26 -19.16
N GLN A 601 -3.70 -4.32 -19.32
CA GLN A 601 -2.88 -4.57 -20.51
C GLN A 601 -3.74 -4.83 -21.76
N ILE A 602 -4.85 -5.57 -21.64
CA ILE A 602 -5.83 -5.73 -22.72
C ILE A 602 -6.42 -4.38 -23.12
N VAL A 603 -6.88 -3.56 -22.16
CA VAL A 603 -7.43 -2.22 -22.42
C VAL A 603 -6.39 -1.30 -23.07
N ILE A 604 -5.13 -1.36 -22.64
CA ILE A 604 -4.04 -0.60 -23.27
C ILE A 604 -3.81 -1.06 -24.71
N SER A 605 -3.72 -2.36 -24.99
CA SER A 605 -3.60 -2.86 -26.36
C SER A 605 -4.81 -2.53 -27.24
N ASP A 606 -6.03 -2.55 -26.70
CA ASP A 606 -7.24 -2.15 -27.44
C ASP A 606 -7.22 -0.64 -27.76
N MET A 607 -6.77 0.20 -26.83
CA MET A 607 -6.55 1.63 -27.08
C MET A 607 -5.44 1.87 -28.10
N GLU A 608 -4.29 1.19 -27.99
CA GLU A 608 -3.16 1.30 -28.93
C GLU A 608 -3.55 0.84 -30.34
N ASN A 609 -4.28 -0.28 -30.47
CA ASN A 609 -4.81 -0.74 -31.75
C ASN A 609 -5.82 0.25 -32.36
N SER A 610 -6.68 0.85 -31.52
CA SER A 610 -7.61 1.90 -31.96
C SER A 610 -6.89 3.17 -32.40
N GLN A 611 -5.87 3.61 -31.66
CA GLN A 611 -5.01 4.75 -31.95
C GLN A 611 -4.28 4.55 -33.29
N ASN A 612 -3.65 3.38 -33.46
CA ASN A 612 -2.93 3.01 -34.68
C ASN A 612 -3.86 2.93 -35.92
N SER A 613 -5.11 2.51 -35.74
CA SER A 613 -6.12 2.51 -36.81
C SER A 613 -6.50 3.94 -37.25
N VAL A 614 -6.64 4.87 -36.29
CA VAL A 614 -6.93 6.29 -36.57
C VAL A 614 -5.74 6.98 -37.24
N ASP A 615 -4.51 6.79 -36.73
CA ASP A 615 -3.29 7.36 -37.32
C ASP A 615 -3.01 6.83 -38.73
N PHE A 616 -3.31 5.55 -39.01
CA PHE A 616 -3.18 5.00 -40.36
C PHE A 616 -4.15 5.68 -41.35
N HIS A 617 -5.39 5.97 -40.92
CA HIS A 617 -6.39 6.63 -41.77
C HIS A 617 -6.03 8.09 -42.04
N LEU A 618 -5.65 8.85 -41.00
CA LEU A 618 -5.16 10.23 -41.12
C LEU A 618 -3.90 10.32 -41.99
N SER A 619 -2.97 9.38 -41.85
CA SER A 619 -1.76 9.27 -42.68
C SER A 619 -2.05 8.96 -44.15
N ALA A 620 -3.10 8.18 -44.44
CA ALA A 620 -3.52 7.89 -45.82
C ALA A 620 -4.18 9.11 -46.48
N GLU A 621 -5.01 9.85 -45.74
CA GLU A 621 -5.69 11.05 -46.21
C GLU A 621 -4.72 12.22 -46.41
N TYR A 622 -3.80 12.45 -45.46
CA TYR A 622 -2.70 13.40 -45.60
C TYR A 622 -1.83 13.13 -46.84
N ARG A 623 -1.49 11.86 -47.12
CA ARG A 623 -0.75 11.48 -48.33
C ARG A 623 -1.52 11.75 -49.62
N LYS A 624 -2.85 11.60 -49.64
CA LYS A 624 -3.67 12.02 -50.80
C LYS A 624 -3.61 13.53 -51.00
N LEU A 625 -3.81 14.30 -49.93
CA LEU A 625 -3.81 15.77 -49.98
C LEU A 625 -2.46 16.33 -50.47
N VAL A 626 -1.34 15.79 -49.97
CA VAL A 626 0.02 16.16 -50.42
C VAL A 626 0.24 15.87 -51.91
N ASN A 627 -0.31 14.77 -52.43
CA ASN A 627 -0.21 14.45 -53.85
C ASN A 627 -1.09 15.36 -54.72
N GLU A 628 -2.26 15.76 -54.23
CA GLU A 628 -3.15 16.70 -54.92
C GLU A 628 -2.54 18.11 -54.98
N VAL A 629 -1.94 18.60 -53.88
CA VAL A 629 -1.19 19.86 -53.85
C VAL A 629 -0.05 19.83 -54.88
N LYS A 630 0.79 18.79 -54.88
CA LYS A 630 1.87 18.62 -55.86
C LYS A 630 1.39 18.57 -57.32
N ALA A 631 0.16 18.07 -57.57
CA ALA A 631 -0.43 18.09 -58.90
C ALA A 631 -0.89 19.50 -59.31
N LYS A 632 -1.46 20.26 -58.36
CA LYS A 632 -1.85 21.67 -58.57
C LYS A 632 -0.62 22.57 -58.78
N ASP A 633 0.45 22.39 -58.01
CA ASP A 633 1.72 23.12 -58.19
C ASP A 633 2.31 22.91 -59.58
N LYS A 634 2.37 21.66 -60.06
CA LYS A 634 2.78 21.35 -61.44
C LYS A 634 1.90 22.03 -62.49
N LYS A 635 0.60 22.13 -62.25
CA LYS A 635 -0.32 22.80 -63.17
C LYS A 635 -0.14 24.33 -63.15
N ILE A 636 0.16 24.93 -62.00
CA ILE A 636 0.52 26.34 -61.88
C ILE A 636 1.78 26.63 -62.71
N VAL A 637 2.86 25.87 -62.52
CA VAL A 637 4.11 26.04 -63.28
C VAL A 637 3.86 25.97 -64.80
N GLN A 638 3.11 24.98 -65.28
CA GLN A 638 2.75 24.87 -66.70
C GLN A 638 1.94 26.08 -67.22
N LEU A 639 1.02 26.62 -66.42
CA LEU A 639 0.24 27.80 -66.80
C LEU A 639 1.09 29.07 -66.80
N THR A 640 2.06 29.20 -65.89
CA THR A 640 3.06 30.28 -65.89
C THR A 640 3.94 30.22 -67.14
N GLU A 641 4.47 29.04 -67.50
CA GLU A 641 5.25 28.86 -68.73
C GLU A 641 4.43 29.18 -70.00
N GLN A 642 3.14 28.82 -70.04
CA GLN A 642 2.23 29.18 -71.12
C GLN A 642 1.96 30.69 -71.19
N LEU A 643 1.87 31.37 -70.05
CA LEU A 643 1.70 32.82 -69.98
C LEU A 643 2.96 33.56 -70.43
N ASP A 644 4.14 33.14 -69.97
CA ASP A 644 5.42 33.75 -70.36
C ASP A 644 5.74 33.53 -71.84
N THR A 645 5.45 32.36 -72.41
CA THR A 645 5.60 32.12 -73.86
C THR A 645 4.61 32.95 -74.69
N SER A 646 3.35 33.07 -74.25
CA SER A 646 2.37 33.97 -74.88
C SER A 646 2.80 35.44 -74.80
N ARG A 647 3.36 35.87 -73.66
CA ARG A 647 3.92 37.21 -73.49
C ARG A 647 5.08 37.47 -74.43
N ILE A 648 6.04 36.55 -74.55
CA ILE A 648 7.18 36.67 -75.46
C ILE A 648 6.71 36.77 -76.91
N LEU A 649 5.69 35.98 -77.31
CA LEU A 649 5.10 36.05 -78.65
C LEU A 649 4.46 37.42 -78.90
N ASN A 650 3.65 37.94 -77.97
CA ASN A 650 3.04 39.27 -78.06
C ASN A 650 4.12 40.38 -78.10
N GLU A 651 5.19 40.29 -77.32
CA GLU A 651 6.34 41.22 -77.41
C GLU A 651 7.04 41.14 -78.79
N GLN A 652 7.10 39.98 -79.44
CA GLN A 652 7.61 39.84 -80.81
C GLN A 652 6.64 40.42 -81.85
N GLU A 653 5.34 40.18 -81.73
CA GLU A 653 4.30 40.77 -82.57
C GLU A 653 4.30 42.29 -82.48
N GLN A 654 4.40 42.87 -81.27
CA GLN A 654 4.52 44.31 -81.06
C GLN A 654 5.78 44.88 -81.70
N ARG A 655 6.94 44.19 -81.63
CA ARG A 655 8.16 44.60 -82.33
C ARG A 655 7.99 44.55 -83.84
N LEU A 656 7.32 43.52 -84.39
CA LEU A 656 7.03 43.39 -85.82
C LEU A 656 6.07 44.49 -86.31
N MET A 657 4.99 44.76 -85.58
CA MET A 657 4.06 45.86 -85.87
C MET A 657 4.77 47.22 -85.83
N THR A 658 5.59 47.46 -84.80
CA THR A 658 6.37 48.70 -84.63
C THR A 658 7.37 48.87 -85.77
N SER A 659 8.12 47.82 -86.11
CA SER A 659 9.07 47.82 -87.23
C SER A 659 8.39 48.06 -88.58
N SER A 660 7.26 47.40 -88.83
CA SER A 660 6.43 47.60 -90.03
C SER A 660 5.89 49.03 -90.12
N TYR A 661 5.40 49.59 -89.00
CA TYR A 661 4.92 50.96 -88.92
C TYR A 661 6.03 51.97 -89.20
N TYR A 662 7.20 51.84 -88.57
CA TYR A 662 8.36 52.69 -88.87
C TYR A 662 8.82 52.56 -90.32
N LYS A 663 8.79 51.36 -90.90
CA LYS A 663 9.10 51.15 -92.32
C LYS A 663 8.12 51.89 -93.23
N MET A 664 6.82 51.71 -93.04
CA MET A 664 5.79 52.46 -93.81
C MET A 664 5.90 53.98 -93.62
N LEU A 665 6.30 54.44 -92.43
CA LEU A 665 6.50 55.87 -92.17
C LEU A 665 7.72 56.40 -92.95
N ASN A 666 8.83 55.66 -92.96
CA ASN A 666 10.02 55.97 -93.76
C ASN A 666 9.71 55.95 -95.27
N ASP A 667 8.99 54.93 -95.74
CA ASP A 667 8.60 54.80 -97.15
C ASP A 667 7.71 55.99 -97.57
N ARG A 668 6.74 56.41 -96.73
CA ARG A 668 5.96 57.65 -96.94
C ARG A 668 6.81 58.93 -96.90
N HIS A 669 7.80 59.01 -96.01
CA HIS A 669 8.71 60.16 -95.99
C HIS A 669 9.63 60.21 -97.21
N ALA A 670 9.95 59.06 -97.82
CA ALA A 670 10.66 58.99 -99.09
C ALA A 670 9.76 59.44 -100.26
N ASP A 671 8.52 58.94 -100.34
CA ASP A 671 7.56 59.29 -101.40
C ASP A 671 7.17 60.78 -101.38
N ILE A 672 7.07 61.40 -100.20
CA ILE A 672 6.78 62.84 -100.05
C ILE A 672 7.96 63.72 -100.53
N SER A 673 9.16 63.17 -100.68
CA SER A 673 10.36 63.91 -101.09
C SER A 673 10.55 64.02 -102.62
N LEU A 674 9.91 63.14 -103.42
CA LEU A 674 10.18 63.00 -104.86
C LEU A 674 8.92 62.69 -105.70
N GLY A 675 8.00 63.66 -105.83
CA GLY A 675 6.88 63.55 -106.78
C GLY A 675 5.79 64.62 -106.62
N ALA A 676 5.92 65.76 -107.30
CA ALA A 676 5.02 66.90 -107.12
C ALA A 676 3.82 66.92 -108.09
N VAL A 677 2.62 67.23 -107.55
CA VAL A 677 1.35 67.60 -108.24
C VAL A 677 0.65 66.50 -109.07
N GLY A 678 -0.62 66.20 -108.74
CA GLY A 678 -1.65 65.94 -109.77
C GLY A 678 -2.62 64.75 -109.61
N ALA A 679 -3.89 65.09 -109.35
CA ALA A 679 -5.12 64.45 -109.87
C ALA A 679 -5.59 63.03 -109.41
N THR A 680 -6.47 63.04 -108.40
CA THR A 680 -7.90 62.59 -108.38
C THR A 680 -8.40 61.26 -109.02
N LEU A 681 -9.31 60.61 -108.26
CA LEU A 681 -10.62 59.98 -108.61
C LEU A 681 -10.79 58.44 -108.53
N CYS A 682 -11.98 58.08 -108.01
CA CYS A 682 -12.65 56.76 -107.93
C CYS A 682 -12.05 55.71 -106.98
N ALA A 683 -12.78 54.81 -106.31
CA ALA A 683 -14.17 54.65 -105.83
C ALA A 683 -14.40 53.12 -105.65
N ASP A 684 -15.20 52.72 -104.66
CA ASP A 684 -15.66 51.33 -104.36
C ASP A 684 -14.58 50.28 -104.00
N GLY A 685 -14.82 49.32 -103.09
CA GLY A 685 -15.97 49.14 -102.18
C GLY A 685 -15.96 47.77 -101.47
N SER A 686 -16.76 47.63 -100.40
CA SER A 686 -17.09 46.37 -99.69
C SER A 686 -15.95 45.69 -98.88
N LEU A 687 -16.16 44.78 -97.91
CA LEU A 687 -17.18 44.57 -96.84
C LEU A 687 -16.73 43.37 -95.96
N SER A 688 -17.34 43.22 -94.77
CA SER A 688 -17.21 42.16 -93.75
C SER A 688 -16.18 42.44 -92.64
N ALA A 689 -16.50 42.55 -91.33
CA ALA A 689 -17.59 42.11 -90.44
C ALA A 689 -17.41 40.71 -89.79
N GLY A 690 -17.44 40.69 -88.45
CA GLY A 690 -17.17 39.54 -87.57
C GLY A 690 -16.25 39.96 -86.41
N SER A 691 -16.69 40.60 -85.32
CA SER A 691 -17.82 40.39 -84.38
C SER A 691 -17.51 39.39 -83.25
N GLY A 692 -17.60 39.87 -81.99
CA GLY A 692 -17.47 39.10 -80.74
C GLY A 692 -16.02 38.92 -80.24
N GLY A 693 -15.69 39.21 -78.99
CA GLY A 693 -16.45 39.83 -77.92
C GLY A 693 -15.62 40.00 -76.64
N SER A 694 -15.64 41.21 -76.09
CA SER A 694 -15.81 41.54 -74.66
C SER A 694 -15.29 40.55 -73.59
N GLU A 695 -14.30 40.96 -72.78
CA GLU A 695 -14.57 41.50 -71.43
C GLU A 695 -13.31 42.06 -70.72
N ASN A 696 -13.56 43.09 -69.91
CA ASN A 696 -12.88 43.56 -68.69
C ASN A 696 -11.38 43.26 -68.40
N SER A 697 -10.59 44.12 -67.74
CA SER A 697 -10.56 45.57 -67.40
C SER A 697 -9.52 45.72 -66.26
N LYS A 698 -9.07 46.96 -65.99
CA LYS A 698 -8.48 47.44 -64.72
C LYS A 698 -7.06 46.97 -64.32
N TRP A 699 -6.12 47.87 -64.59
CA TRP A 699 -4.95 48.13 -63.75
C TRP A 699 -5.34 48.46 -62.30
N PRO A 700 -4.42 48.26 -61.34
CA PRO A 700 -4.18 49.31 -60.35
C PRO A 700 -2.69 49.66 -60.15
N ILE A 701 -2.45 50.93 -59.84
CA ILE A 701 -1.18 51.49 -59.33
C ILE A 701 -1.25 51.49 -57.81
N THR A 702 -0.19 51.06 -57.10
CA THR A 702 0.18 51.36 -55.68
C THR A 702 1.27 50.37 -55.22
N THR A 703 2.21 50.62 -54.29
CA THR A 703 2.68 51.83 -53.59
C THR A 703 4.08 51.58 -53.01
N THR A 704 4.76 52.65 -52.59
CA THR A 704 6.04 52.65 -51.88
C THR A 704 5.95 52.08 -50.45
N THR A 705 6.30 50.81 -50.23
CA THR A 705 6.45 50.21 -48.88
C THR A 705 7.76 49.45 -48.65
N SER A 706 8.60 49.28 -49.68
CA SER A 706 9.79 48.41 -49.61
C SER A 706 10.93 48.93 -48.70
N LEU A 707 11.16 50.25 -48.64
CA LEU A 707 12.37 50.80 -47.99
C LEU A 707 12.39 50.71 -46.45
N SER A 708 11.22 50.81 -45.78
CA SER A 708 11.14 50.82 -44.31
C SER A 708 11.36 49.43 -43.69
N PHE A 709 11.01 48.36 -44.41
CA PHE A 709 11.16 46.99 -43.92
C PHE A 709 12.64 46.58 -43.75
N TRP A 710 13.49 46.95 -44.71
CA TRP A 710 14.93 46.62 -44.66
C TRP A 710 15.70 47.35 -43.55
N ILE A 711 15.29 48.57 -43.19
CA ILE A 711 15.88 49.31 -42.08
C ILE A 711 15.55 48.64 -40.73
N PHE A 712 14.32 48.15 -40.56
CA PHE A 712 13.91 47.44 -39.34
C PHE A 712 14.69 46.12 -39.14
N VAL A 713 14.86 45.33 -40.21
CA VAL A 713 15.65 44.09 -40.17
C VAL A 713 17.12 44.36 -39.79
N GLY A 714 17.72 45.44 -40.31
CA GLY A 714 19.09 45.84 -39.97
C GLY A 714 19.29 46.19 -38.49
N VAL A 715 18.33 46.88 -37.87
CA VAL A 715 18.40 47.26 -36.44
C VAL A 715 18.23 46.05 -35.52
N VAL A 716 17.34 45.11 -35.85
CA VAL A 716 17.12 43.89 -35.06
C VAL A 716 18.35 42.98 -35.10
N ALA A 717 19.01 42.84 -36.26
CA ALA A 717 20.22 42.02 -36.38
C ALA A 717 21.40 42.52 -35.51
N ALA A 718 21.48 43.83 -35.24
CA ALA A 718 22.54 44.43 -34.43
C ALA A 718 22.33 44.28 -32.90
N LEU A 719 21.11 44.03 -32.44
CA LEU A 719 20.78 43.92 -31.00
C LEU A 719 21.02 42.53 -30.41
N ILE A 720 21.01 41.48 -31.24
CA ILE A 720 21.15 40.08 -30.79
C ILE A 720 22.50 39.81 -30.10
N PRO A 721 23.67 40.28 -30.59
CA PRO A 721 24.96 40.08 -29.89
C PRO A 721 25.05 40.80 -28.54
N ALA A 722 24.39 41.95 -28.38
CA ALA A 722 24.47 42.77 -27.17
C ALA A 722 23.74 42.12 -25.97
N LEU A 723 22.60 41.47 -26.21
CA LEU A 723 21.84 40.75 -25.17
C LEU A 723 22.57 39.48 -24.70
N GLY A 724 23.27 38.78 -25.60
CA GLY A 724 24.08 37.61 -25.23
C GLY A 724 25.21 37.93 -24.25
N TYR A 725 25.85 39.10 -24.40
CA TYR A 725 26.93 39.54 -23.52
C TYR A 725 26.44 39.90 -22.10
N LEU A 726 25.23 40.46 -21.99
CA LEU A 726 24.60 40.79 -20.70
C LEU A 726 24.17 39.55 -19.90
N MET A 727 23.66 38.51 -20.55
CA MET A 727 23.33 37.26 -19.84
C MET A 727 24.58 36.52 -19.34
N PHE A 728 25.68 36.52 -20.10
CA PHE A 728 26.91 35.84 -19.70
C PHE A 728 27.60 36.46 -18.47
N MET A 729 27.48 37.79 -18.29
CA MET A 729 27.96 38.46 -17.08
C MET A 729 27.09 38.16 -15.84
N ASN A 730 25.78 38.00 -16.01
CA ASN A 730 24.86 37.86 -14.87
C ASN A 730 24.92 36.48 -14.19
N GLN A 731 25.38 35.43 -14.88
CA GLN A 731 25.58 34.09 -14.29
C GLN A 731 26.80 33.98 -13.35
N ARG A 732 27.64 35.02 -13.23
CA ARG A 732 28.91 34.95 -12.48
C ARG A 732 28.88 35.52 -11.05
N SER A 733 27.74 36.04 -10.58
CA SER A 733 27.64 36.70 -9.25
C SER A 733 26.93 35.88 -8.15
N SER A 734 26.29 34.76 -8.47
CA SER A 734 25.53 33.94 -7.51
C SER A 734 26.26 32.66 -7.09
N GLY A 735 27.33 32.81 -6.30
CA GLY A 735 27.99 31.72 -5.58
C GLY A 735 27.78 31.85 -4.07
N PRO A 736 27.43 30.77 -3.32
CA PRO A 736 27.07 30.89 -1.91
C PRO A 736 28.30 31.07 -1.01
N ILE A 737 28.23 32.07 -0.12
CA ILE A 737 29.23 32.29 0.93
C ILE A 737 29.00 31.27 2.06
N TYR A 738 29.87 30.26 2.16
CA TYR A 738 29.97 29.42 3.35
C TYR A 738 31.34 29.61 4.02
N THR A 739 31.36 30.41 5.07
CA THR A 739 32.49 30.49 6.00
C THR A 739 32.45 29.32 6.98
N ARG A 740 33.50 28.48 7.03
CA ARG A 740 33.80 27.72 8.24
C ARG A 740 35.30 27.71 8.52
N ARG A 741 35.64 27.99 9.78
CA ARG A 741 37.02 28.07 10.28
C ARG A 741 37.75 26.73 10.14
N GLY A 742 39.05 26.80 9.86
CA GLY A 742 39.91 25.62 9.76
C GLY A 742 40.22 24.98 11.12
N PHE A 743 40.78 23.79 11.05
CA PHE A 743 41.54 23.14 12.11
C PHE A 743 42.89 22.69 11.54
N VAL A 744 43.95 22.85 12.31
CA VAL A 744 45.35 22.60 11.90
C VAL A 744 45.74 21.17 12.26
N PRO A 745 46.57 20.46 11.45
CA PRO A 745 47.01 19.12 11.77
C PRO A 745 48.24 19.10 12.70
N THR A 746 48.19 18.20 13.69
CA THR A 746 49.31 17.53 14.36
C THR A 746 48.88 16.12 14.72
#